data_AF-A0A7S3SZ45-F1
#
_entry.id   AF-A0A7S3SZ45-F1
#
_cell.length_a   1.000
_cell.length_b   1.000
_cell.length_c   1.000
_cell.angle_alpha   90.00
_cell.angle_beta   90.00
_cell.angle_gamma   90.00
#
_symmetry.space_group_name_H-M   'P 1'
#
loop_
_entity.id
_entity.type
_entity.pdbx_description
1 polymer ?
#
loop_
_entity_poly.entity_id
_entity_poly.type
_entity_poly.pdbx_seq_one_letter_code
_entity_poly.pdbx_strand_id
1 'polypeptide(L)'
;MPLVAAAVLPHGDFAFDPSLLSNPTSRAAADGLHRGSLLAGRLLADAAPDAIVLTTPHGLQTSWDVGIYQNAALQGVATVGRDLQESFGPASPRKLYPVSLDGQTDAGLAQQIMDVLSARHNVTLQRGWNGVLPMPLHWGEVLALSYVANASAAHCLPPLVTLGLPLSRYNLSSAVATGFLQLGRDLGRLLEASSKRVALLVSTDLAHTHWRNTSFGFSPHAAPFDAALGTWAARLDAGALLRDSAALVDQVYSCGWLGLPMLHGALEAAAEAEERKAGQGGKWSPLNASWAATLTAAPAHPTYYGMMAAVFQRRRRDAFVCPANTHRCADGCAPVEAGAAVCCGDGTACASGYRCADRPSFGPACVRARGDREAAPEFIPEAAPGPRPEPVPVLAAAEAPGAAVPLPMGTAGWELRYHLCRAGALPLHRLALPAAPPGQPLLFPYYSNLGPVGHHAAASAEVALIVQHGSGRNADDYFCSGVQAAAMAGLGGGRALVLAPRFMEPADGPPPSVVWWNGTFPEGCWRCGAESDPRASRDGRSTVSSFAVLDALLDALGAAKTSGALPSLRRVVLAGHSSGGQIVQRHAIFSRVPPRPQPFAVRHVAANPSSYAYFGPERWRGGRLALPDAAARVRCPDYDSWHWGLASRLPPFAASTPGGTNAALTLFAARDVVYLQGRNDTCDCNPTTAGCGCLSHGLETTCADELMGRFRLMRGRLYYAQLQAHFNASPAVHSMVEVPNVGHDHTLMWQSTQGLDAIFRW
;
A
#
# COMPACT_ATOMS: atom_id res chain seq x y z
N MET A 1 -2.97 36.03 1.90
CA MET A 1 -2.85 34.71 1.26
C MET A 1 -1.90 33.90 2.11
N PRO A 2 -2.41 33.02 2.98
CA PRO A 2 -1.59 32.22 3.88
C PRO A 2 -0.76 31.12 3.20
N LEU A 3 -1.25 30.42 2.17
CA LEU A 3 -0.40 29.53 1.36
C LEU A 3 0.33 30.35 0.29
N VAL A 4 1.63 30.63 0.50
CA VAL A 4 2.36 31.67 -0.27
C VAL A 4 3.10 31.13 -1.49
N ALA A 5 3.60 29.90 -1.41
CA ALA A 5 4.32 29.22 -2.47
C ALA A 5 4.32 27.71 -2.22
N ALA A 6 4.58 26.94 -3.27
CA ALA A 6 4.92 25.54 -3.15
C ALA A 6 6.07 25.16 -4.08
N ALA A 7 6.78 24.08 -3.77
CA ALA A 7 7.85 23.58 -4.63
C ALA A 7 7.91 22.05 -4.66
N VAL A 8 8.50 21.54 -5.73
CA VAL A 8 8.97 20.16 -5.86
C VAL A 8 10.49 20.23 -5.98
N LEU A 9 11.19 19.55 -5.08
CA LEU A 9 12.64 19.46 -5.09
C LEU A 9 13.07 17.98 -5.06
N PRO A 10 14.10 17.61 -5.85
CA PRO A 10 14.66 16.28 -5.79
C PRO A 10 15.50 16.09 -4.54
N HIS A 11 15.72 14.83 -4.18
CA HIS A 11 16.64 14.44 -3.12
C HIS A 11 17.73 13.46 -3.59
N GLY A 12 17.90 13.34 -4.91
CA GLY A 12 19.00 12.59 -5.50
C GLY A 12 20.36 13.26 -5.33
N ASP A 13 21.37 12.44 -5.02
CA ASP A 13 22.77 12.83 -4.88
C ASP A 13 23.27 13.67 -6.07
N PHE A 14 22.89 13.27 -7.29
CA PHE A 14 23.43 13.84 -8.51
C PHE A 14 22.86 15.22 -8.86
N ALA A 15 21.63 15.53 -8.45
CA ALA A 15 21.14 16.92 -8.51
C ALA A 15 21.82 17.79 -7.45
N PHE A 16 22.16 17.22 -6.30
CA PHE A 16 22.80 17.95 -5.21
C PHE A 16 24.28 18.25 -5.51
N ASP A 17 25.04 17.26 -5.97
CA ASP A 17 26.43 17.40 -6.41
C ASP A 17 26.65 16.75 -7.78
N PRO A 18 26.51 17.53 -8.87
CA PRO A 18 26.79 17.05 -10.22
C PRO A 18 28.24 16.58 -10.41
N SER A 19 29.18 17.01 -9.56
CA SER A 19 30.60 16.61 -9.67
C SER A 19 30.84 15.13 -9.39
N LEU A 20 29.85 14.41 -8.85
CA LEU A 20 29.86 12.96 -8.72
C LEU A 20 29.86 12.24 -10.08
N LEU A 21 29.49 12.93 -11.17
CA LEU A 21 29.40 12.37 -12.51
C LEU A 21 30.52 12.89 -13.40
N SER A 22 31.27 11.96 -13.99
CA SER A 22 32.35 12.25 -14.95
C SER A 22 31.92 12.13 -16.41
N ASN A 23 30.87 11.36 -16.71
CA ASN A 23 30.34 11.25 -18.07
C ASN A 23 29.71 12.60 -18.51
N PRO A 24 30.11 13.19 -19.64
CA PRO A 24 29.63 14.52 -20.04
C PRO A 24 28.11 14.65 -20.19
N THR A 25 27.42 13.62 -20.70
CA THR A 25 25.97 13.64 -20.91
C THR A 25 25.23 13.56 -19.58
N SER A 26 25.56 12.58 -18.74
CA SER A 26 24.99 12.46 -17.39
C SER A 26 25.30 13.70 -16.54
N ARG A 27 26.52 14.25 -16.69
CA ARG A 27 26.93 15.46 -15.99
C ARG A 27 26.11 16.68 -16.42
N ALA A 28 25.91 16.89 -17.71
CA ALA A 28 25.11 18.01 -18.21
C ALA A 28 23.65 17.94 -17.72
N ALA A 29 23.05 16.74 -17.69
CA ALA A 29 21.73 16.52 -17.12
C ALA A 29 21.69 16.87 -15.62
N ALA A 30 22.67 16.40 -14.86
CA ALA A 30 22.81 16.70 -13.43
C ALA A 30 23.03 18.21 -13.17
N ASP A 31 23.87 18.89 -13.96
CA ASP A 31 24.08 20.34 -13.85
C ASP A 31 22.78 21.13 -14.10
N GLY A 32 21.95 20.67 -15.05
CA GLY A 32 20.61 21.22 -15.29
C GLY A 32 19.70 21.09 -14.08
N LEU A 33 19.62 19.88 -13.51
CA LEU A 33 18.85 19.58 -12.31
C LEU A 33 19.33 20.39 -11.10
N HIS A 34 20.64 20.51 -10.92
CA HIS A 34 21.25 21.28 -9.83
C HIS A 34 20.88 22.75 -9.89
N ARG A 35 21.07 23.40 -11.05
CA ARG A 35 20.72 24.81 -11.24
C ARG A 35 19.23 25.06 -11.04
N GLY A 36 18.38 24.18 -11.55
CA GLY A 36 16.93 24.31 -11.37
C GLY A 36 16.48 24.06 -9.93
N SER A 37 17.14 23.16 -9.21
CA SER A 37 16.88 22.90 -7.78
C SER A 37 17.32 24.07 -6.90
N LEU A 38 18.48 24.66 -7.18
CA LEU A 38 18.92 25.92 -6.55
C LEU A 38 17.93 27.05 -6.80
N LEU A 39 17.43 27.20 -8.03
CA LEU A 39 16.45 28.22 -8.37
C LEU A 39 15.10 27.98 -7.65
N ALA A 40 14.60 26.74 -7.63
CA ALA A 40 13.35 26.42 -6.92
C ALA A 40 13.48 26.63 -5.41
N GLY A 41 14.60 26.21 -4.79
CA GLY A 41 14.88 26.45 -3.38
C GLY A 41 14.93 27.94 -3.04
N ARG A 42 15.59 28.73 -3.88
CA ARG A 42 15.62 30.20 -3.76
C ARG A 42 14.24 30.82 -3.90
N LEU A 43 13.46 30.46 -4.92
CA LEU A 43 12.14 31.04 -5.14
C LEU A 43 11.15 30.68 -4.02
N LEU A 44 11.31 29.50 -3.40
CA LEU A 44 10.56 29.12 -2.20
C LEU A 44 10.99 29.93 -0.97
N ALA A 45 12.30 30.15 -0.78
CA ALA A 45 12.84 30.96 0.30
C ALA A 45 12.46 32.46 0.17
N ASP A 46 12.52 33.01 -1.04
CA ASP A 46 12.15 34.39 -1.37
C ASP A 46 10.64 34.65 -1.13
N ALA A 47 9.82 33.60 -1.08
CA ALA A 47 8.42 33.71 -0.67
C ALA A 47 8.28 34.02 0.84
N ALA A 48 9.36 33.99 1.61
CA ALA A 48 9.43 34.29 3.04
C ALA A 48 8.28 33.63 3.85
N PRO A 49 8.21 32.29 3.89
CA PRO A 49 7.24 31.58 4.72
C PRO A 49 7.64 31.59 6.20
N ASP A 50 6.65 31.73 7.08
CA ASP A 50 6.79 31.54 8.53
C ASP A 50 6.94 30.06 8.91
N ALA A 51 6.45 29.15 8.07
CA ALA A 51 6.60 27.70 8.23
C ALA A 51 6.58 26.97 6.88
N ILE A 52 7.26 25.83 6.80
CA ILE A 52 7.22 24.93 5.63
C ILE A 52 6.58 23.60 6.03
N VAL A 53 5.52 23.21 5.32
CA VAL A 53 5.01 21.84 5.36
C VAL A 53 5.77 21.02 4.33
N LEU A 54 6.42 19.94 4.74
CA LEU A 54 7.24 19.08 3.89
C LEU A 54 6.57 17.71 3.76
N THR A 55 6.36 17.21 2.55
CA THR A 55 6.09 15.78 2.33
C THR A 55 7.38 15.07 1.92
N THR A 56 7.63 13.90 2.50
CA THR A 56 8.88 13.16 2.27
C THR A 56 8.66 11.64 2.23
N PRO A 57 9.31 10.91 1.30
CA PRO A 57 9.27 9.46 1.23
C PRO A 57 10.43 8.77 1.95
N HIS A 58 11.36 9.48 2.59
CA HIS A 58 12.55 8.86 3.18
C HIS A 58 12.77 9.14 4.67
N GLY A 59 11.77 9.75 5.31
CA GLY A 59 11.74 9.97 6.76
C GLY A 59 11.21 8.77 7.52
N LEU A 60 10.69 9.01 8.72
CA LEU A 60 9.92 8.04 9.47
C LEU A 60 8.62 7.76 8.73
N GLN A 61 8.34 6.47 8.58
CA GLN A 61 7.21 5.98 7.80
C GLN A 61 6.37 5.09 8.70
N THR A 62 5.06 5.22 8.58
CA THR A 62 4.15 4.20 9.09
C THR A 62 3.79 3.24 7.96
N SER A 63 3.12 2.13 8.29
CA SER A 63 2.66 1.20 7.26
C SER A 63 1.61 1.83 6.33
N TRP A 64 0.72 2.68 6.85
CA TRP A 64 -0.50 3.11 6.13
C TRP A 64 -0.85 4.60 6.24
N ASP A 65 -0.43 5.26 7.32
CA ASP A 65 -0.78 6.65 7.60
C ASP A 65 0.32 7.62 7.17
N VAL A 66 -0.07 8.83 6.79
CA VAL A 66 0.89 9.93 6.70
C VAL A 66 1.36 10.27 8.11
N GLY A 67 2.64 10.04 8.40
CA GLY A 67 3.24 10.32 9.70
C GLY A 67 3.56 11.82 9.86
N ILE A 68 3.13 12.44 10.96
CA ILE A 68 3.37 13.87 11.24
C ILE A 68 4.36 13.98 12.39
N TYR A 69 5.48 14.67 12.19
CA TYR A 69 6.48 14.83 13.26
C TYR A 69 6.01 15.87 14.29
N GLN A 70 6.15 15.58 15.58
CA GLN A 70 5.71 16.49 16.66
C GLN A 70 6.85 17.08 17.51
N ASN A 71 8.00 16.41 17.65
CA ASN A 71 9.05 16.89 18.57
C ASN A 71 9.62 18.23 18.11
N ALA A 72 9.97 19.10 19.06
CA ALA A 72 10.36 20.48 18.77
C ALA A 72 11.64 20.61 17.92
N ALA A 73 12.61 19.71 18.12
CA ALA A 73 13.86 19.71 17.39
C ALA A 73 13.86 18.67 16.27
N LEU A 74 14.53 18.98 15.17
CA LEU A 74 14.76 18.12 14.02
C LEU A 74 16.26 18.08 13.75
N GLN A 75 16.80 16.90 13.45
CA GLN A 75 18.23 16.74 13.16
C GLN A 75 18.45 15.59 12.18
N GLY A 76 19.33 15.80 11.20
CA GLY A 76 19.67 14.76 10.24
C GLY A 76 21.02 14.95 9.57
N VAL A 77 21.50 13.84 9.02
CA VAL A 77 22.70 13.81 8.17
C VAL A 77 22.40 12.99 6.93
N ALA A 78 22.57 13.60 5.76
CA ALA A 78 22.61 12.91 4.48
C ALA A 78 24.06 12.57 4.14
N THR A 79 24.31 11.37 3.63
CA THR A 79 25.60 11.05 3.02
C THR A 79 25.44 11.17 1.51
N VAL A 80 26.05 12.20 0.93
CA VAL A 80 26.06 12.43 -0.52
C VAL A 80 27.03 11.46 -1.18
N GLY A 81 26.62 10.89 -2.32
CA GLY A 81 27.41 9.97 -3.14
C GLY A 81 27.12 8.48 -2.87
N ARG A 82 26.11 8.15 -2.05
CA ARG A 82 25.71 6.76 -1.80
C ARG A 82 25.18 6.08 -3.06
N ASP A 83 24.54 6.83 -3.95
CA ASP A 83 23.97 6.30 -5.19
C ASP A 83 25.02 5.92 -6.24
N LEU A 84 26.30 6.27 -6.03
CA LEU A 84 27.39 5.87 -6.92
C LEU A 84 27.56 4.36 -6.99
N GLN A 85 27.34 3.66 -5.87
CA GLN A 85 27.46 2.20 -5.83
C GLN A 85 26.34 1.51 -6.61
N GLU A 86 25.11 2.00 -6.51
CA GLU A 86 23.97 1.47 -7.27
C GLU A 86 24.11 1.79 -8.78
N SER A 87 24.60 3.00 -9.10
CA SER A 87 24.75 3.44 -10.49
C SER A 87 25.93 2.79 -11.22
N PHE A 88 27.06 2.57 -10.54
CA PHE A 88 28.32 2.20 -11.19
C PHE A 88 29.02 0.98 -10.55
N GLY A 89 28.37 0.33 -9.58
CA GLY A 89 28.89 -0.85 -8.92
C GLY A 89 29.95 -0.58 -7.84
N PRO A 90 30.51 -1.65 -7.25
CA PRO A 90 31.41 -1.56 -6.08
C PRO A 90 32.77 -0.91 -6.37
N ALA A 91 33.17 -0.82 -7.65
CA ALA A 91 34.42 -0.20 -8.09
C ALA A 91 34.31 1.32 -8.32
N SER A 92 33.14 1.92 -8.06
CA SER A 92 32.92 3.35 -8.24
C SER A 92 33.78 4.20 -7.28
N PRO A 93 34.31 5.35 -7.74
CA PRO A 93 35.10 6.24 -6.89
C PRO A 93 34.22 6.78 -5.75
N ARG A 94 34.54 6.42 -4.51
CA ARG A 94 33.76 6.80 -3.32
C ARG A 94 34.05 8.24 -2.90
N LYS A 95 33.39 9.21 -3.53
CA LYS A 95 33.28 10.56 -2.97
C LYS A 95 32.06 10.59 -2.05
N LEU A 96 32.25 10.17 -0.81
CA LEU A 96 31.22 10.19 0.23
C LEU A 96 31.50 11.33 1.20
N TYR A 97 30.52 12.22 1.39
CA TYR A 97 30.63 13.27 2.39
C TYR A 97 29.27 13.57 3.06
N PRO A 98 29.28 13.94 4.34
CA PRO A 98 28.04 14.26 5.05
C PRO A 98 27.56 15.68 4.73
N VAL A 99 26.24 15.83 4.65
CA VAL A 99 25.52 17.11 4.72
C VAL A 99 24.62 17.03 5.94
N SER A 100 24.81 17.92 6.90
CA SER A 100 24.00 17.97 8.11
C SER A 100 22.96 19.08 8.01
N LEU A 101 21.79 18.84 8.58
CA LEU A 101 20.74 19.84 8.67
C LEU A 101 19.99 19.68 9.99
N ASP A 102 19.96 20.78 10.73
CA ASP A 102 19.15 20.92 11.93
C ASP A 102 17.95 21.82 11.61
N GLY A 103 16.83 21.58 12.30
CA GLY A 103 15.61 22.34 12.12
C GLY A 103 14.75 22.34 13.37
N GLN A 104 13.64 23.06 13.30
CA GLN A 104 12.63 23.09 14.35
C GLN A 104 11.29 22.69 13.77
N THR A 105 10.48 21.99 14.57
CA THR A 105 9.09 21.66 14.20
C THR A 105 8.17 22.78 14.65
N ASP A 106 7.26 23.20 13.77
CA ASP A 106 6.10 23.98 14.14
C ASP A 106 5.05 23.06 14.81
N ALA A 107 5.29 22.72 16.08
CA ALA A 107 4.47 21.74 16.80
C ALA A 107 2.99 22.15 16.88
N GLY A 108 2.70 23.46 16.91
CA GLY A 108 1.34 23.98 16.89
C GLY A 108 0.64 23.72 15.56
N LEU A 109 1.30 24.05 14.44
CA LEU A 109 0.75 23.76 13.11
C LEU A 109 0.66 22.24 12.85
N ALA A 110 1.63 21.45 13.30
CA ALA A 110 1.61 20.00 13.21
C ALA A 110 0.40 19.41 13.96
N GLN A 111 0.12 19.88 15.18
CA GLN A 111 -1.06 19.46 15.93
C GLN A 111 -2.36 19.88 15.24
N GLN A 112 -2.45 21.12 14.73
CA GLN A 112 -3.62 21.58 13.99
C GLN A 112 -3.90 20.74 12.74
N ILE A 113 -2.85 20.38 11.99
CA ILE A 113 -2.96 19.49 10.83
C ILE A 113 -3.48 18.12 11.28
N MET A 114 -2.93 17.55 12.36
CA MET A 114 -3.42 16.29 12.92
C MET A 114 -4.90 16.37 13.30
N ASP A 115 -5.31 17.39 14.07
CA ASP A 115 -6.65 17.53 14.61
C ASP A 115 -7.71 17.64 13.48
N VAL A 116 -7.37 18.34 12.40
CA VAL A 116 -8.31 18.55 11.29
C VAL A 116 -8.30 17.39 10.30
N LEU A 117 -7.12 16.85 9.96
CA LEU A 117 -7.02 15.81 8.94
C LEU A 117 -7.42 14.43 9.48
N SER A 118 -7.15 14.11 10.74
CA SER A 118 -7.48 12.79 11.34
C SER A 118 -8.98 12.47 11.33
N ALA A 119 -9.84 13.48 11.23
CA ALA A 119 -11.28 13.29 11.10
C ALA A 119 -11.68 12.60 9.78
N ARG A 120 -10.86 12.69 8.73
CA ARG A 120 -11.22 12.25 7.37
C ARG A 120 -10.10 11.51 6.62
N HIS A 121 -8.89 11.49 7.15
CA HIS A 121 -7.69 10.97 6.51
C HIS A 121 -6.86 10.13 7.48
N ASN A 122 -6.15 9.15 6.94
CA ASN A 122 -5.19 8.34 7.68
C ASN A 122 -3.91 9.14 7.90
N VAL A 123 -3.88 9.89 9.01
CA VAL A 123 -2.73 10.67 9.47
C VAL A 123 -2.44 10.30 10.91
N THR A 124 -1.17 10.21 11.27
CA THR A 124 -0.75 9.82 12.63
C THR A 124 0.36 10.74 13.11
N LEU A 125 0.16 11.32 14.29
CA LEU A 125 1.16 12.15 14.94
C LEU A 125 2.22 11.27 15.61
N GLN A 126 3.48 11.53 15.30
CA GLN A 126 4.64 10.81 15.81
C GLN A 126 5.41 11.69 16.79
N ARG A 127 5.64 11.14 17.98
CA ARG A 127 6.36 11.83 19.05
C ARG A 127 7.39 10.89 19.69
N GLY A 128 8.66 11.26 19.62
CA GLY A 128 9.71 10.62 20.42
C GLY A 128 9.65 11.08 21.89
N TRP A 129 10.27 10.33 22.82
CA TRP A 129 10.23 10.54 24.28
C TRP A 129 9.89 11.97 24.74
N ASN A 130 8.63 12.19 25.15
CA ASN A 130 8.07 13.46 25.64
C ASN A 130 8.36 14.72 24.81
N GLY A 131 8.78 14.61 23.55
CA GLY A 131 9.20 15.74 22.71
C GLY A 131 10.63 16.23 22.94
N VAL A 132 11.42 15.54 23.78
CA VAL A 132 12.76 15.97 24.21
C VAL A 132 13.85 15.56 23.19
N LEU A 133 13.65 14.43 22.52
CA LEU A 133 14.58 13.96 21.49
C LEU A 133 14.33 14.68 20.16
N PRO A 134 15.38 15.04 19.39
CA PRO A 134 15.16 15.50 18.03
C PRO A 134 14.56 14.37 17.17
N MET A 135 13.59 14.71 16.31
CA MET A 135 13.10 13.75 15.32
C MET A 135 14.07 13.68 14.13
N PRO A 136 14.35 12.47 13.61
CA PRO A 136 15.36 12.31 12.59
C PRO A 136 14.90 12.86 11.24
N LEU A 137 15.74 13.72 10.65
CA LEU A 137 15.73 14.00 9.22
C LEU A 137 16.69 13.03 8.54
N HIS A 138 16.28 12.47 7.42
CA HIS A 138 17.07 11.56 6.63
C HIS A 138 17.46 12.20 5.29
N TRP A 139 18.05 11.43 4.36
CA TRP A 139 18.60 12.04 3.14
C TRP A 139 17.55 12.77 2.29
N GLY A 140 16.32 12.24 2.25
CA GLY A 140 15.20 12.83 1.51
C GLY A 140 14.80 14.22 2.01
N GLU A 141 14.79 14.42 3.32
CA GLU A 141 14.51 15.71 3.93
C GLU A 141 15.72 16.63 3.82
N VAL A 142 16.89 16.14 4.23
CA VAL A 142 18.11 16.94 4.34
C VAL A 142 18.47 17.56 2.99
N LEU A 143 18.57 16.76 1.92
CA LEU A 143 19.03 17.28 0.62
C LEU A 143 18.02 18.26 0.00
N ALA A 144 16.72 17.95 0.05
CA ALA A 144 15.68 18.83 -0.48
C ALA A 144 15.60 20.15 0.30
N LEU A 145 15.64 20.09 1.64
CA LEU A 145 15.59 21.29 2.48
C LEU A 145 16.88 22.11 2.42
N SER A 146 18.04 21.51 2.16
CA SER A 146 19.31 22.24 2.01
C SER A 146 19.28 23.26 0.87
N TYR A 147 18.53 23.03 -0.22
CA TYR A 147 18.36 24.05 -1.27
C TYR A 147 17.64 25.30 -0.76
N VAL A 148 16.68 25.12 0.15
CA VAL A 148 15.92 26.23 0.75
C VAL A 148 16.73 26.92 1.84
N ALA A 149 17.35 26.13 2.73
CA ALA A 149 18.17 26.62 3.83
C ALA A 149 19.35 27.47 3.31
N ASN A 150 20.06 26.97 2.30
CA ASN A 150 21.23 27.67 1.75
C ASN A 150 20.85 28.95 0.99
N ALA A 151 19.65 29.00 0.42
CA ALA A 151 19.17 30.16 -0.32
C ALA A 151 18.52 31.24 0.57
N SER A 152 18.11 30.89 1.80
CA SER A 152 17.50 31.87 2.71
C SER A 152 18.54 32.89 3.18
N ALA A 153 18.12 34.14 3.38
CA ALA A 153 19.02 35.22 3.79
C ALA A 153 19.71 34.97 5.15
N ALA A 154 19.09 34.16 6.01
CA ALA A 154 19.63 33.77 7.30
C ALA A 154 20.41 32.44 7.26
N HIS A 155 20.52 31.81 6.08
CA HIS A 155 21.08 30.48 5.89
C HIS A 155 20.50 29.42 6.85
N CYS A 156 19.21 29.54 7.16
CA CYS A 156 18.47 28.64 8.05
C CYS A 156 17.06 28.37 7.53
N LEU A 157 16.41 27.36 8.08
CA LEU A 157 15.02 27.00 7.74
C LEU A 157 14.03 27.70 8.68
N PRO A 158 12.86 28.13 8.15
CA PRO A 158 11.72 28.37 9.01
C PRO A 158 11.26 27.06 9.67
N PRO A 159 10.48 27.11 10.77
CA PRO A 159 9.87 25.94 11.38
C PRO A 159 9.16 25.02 10.36
N LEU A 160 9.30 23.71 10.54
CA LEU A 160 8.84 22.67 9.63
C LEU A 160 7.63 21.94 10.19
N VAL A 161 6.78 21.43 9.30
CA VAL A 161 5.88 20.30 9.60
C VAL A 161 6.21 19.19 8.62
N THR A 162 6.84 18.12 9.11
CA THR A 162 7.26 16.99 8.28
C THR A 162 6.16 15.93 8.22
N LEU A 163 5.75 15.59 7.00
CA LEU A 163 4.74 14.60 6.63
C LEU A 163 5.44 13.41 5.93
N GLY A 164 5.69 12.34 6.67
CA GLY A 164 6.27 11.10 6.16
C GLY A 164 5.23 10.26 5.41
N LEU A 165 5.52 9.93 4.14
CA LEU A 165 4.62 9.12 3.32
C LEU A 165 4.62 7.64 3.77
N PRO A 166 3.47 6.95 3.78
CA PRO A 166 3.35 5.58 4.28
C PRO A 166 4.02 4.55 3.37
N LEU A 167 4.43 3.40 3.92
CA LEU A 167 5.03 2.27 3.18
C LEU A 167 4.10 1.71 2.09
N SER A 168 2.78 1.80 2.28
CA SER A 168 1.78 1.39 1.29
C SER A 168 1.99 1.99 -0.10
N ARG A 169 2.67 3.15 -0.20
CA ARG A 169 2.99 3.82 -1.47
C ARG A 169 3.79 2.95 -2.44
N TYR A 170 4.60 2.01 -1.97
CA TYR A 170 5.46 1.22 -2.87
C TYR A 170 4.68 0.32 -3.83
N ASN A 171 3.47 -0.11 -3.46
CA ASN A 171 2.70 -1.09 -4.23
C ASN A 171 1.26 -0.64 -4.55
N LEU A 172 0.80 0.48 -3.99
CA LEU A 172 -0.59 0.92 -4.08
C LEU A 172 -0.73 2.41 -4.45
N SER A 173 0.33 3.03 -4.99
CA SER A 173 0.34 4.47 -5.26
C SER A 173 -0.82 4.88 -6.17
N SER A 174 -1.06 4.15 -7.26
CA SER A 174 -2.19 4.46 -8.15
C SER A 174 -3.54 4.32 -7.44
N ALA A 175 -3.71 3.29 -6.60
CA ALA A 175 -4.95 2.98 -5.90
C ALA A 175 -5.31 4.02 -4.83
N VAL A 176 -4.31 4.66 -4.20
CA VAL A 176 -4.53 5.65 -3.12
C VAL A 176 -4.40 7.10 -3.58
N ALA A 177 -4.05 7.35 -4.85
CA ALA A 177 -3.82 8.67 -5.42
C ALA A 177 -4.97 9.67 -5.17
N THR A 178 -6.22 9.22 -5.38
CA THR A 178 -7.42 10.04 -5.15
C THR A 178 -7.59 10.40 -3.67
N GLY A 179 -7.22 9.49 -2.76
CA GLY A 179 -7.20 9.75 -1.33
C GLY A 179 -6.19 10.84 -0.97
N PHE A 180 -4.98 10.76 -1.54
CA PHE A 180 -3.92 11.76 -1.35
C PHE A 180 -4.28 13.12 -1.95
N LEU A 181 -4.98 13.15 -3.10
CA LEU A 181 -5.54 14.38 -3.66
C LEU A 181 -6.54 15.03 -2.69
N GLN A 182 -7.45 14.23 -2.11
CA GLN A 182 -8.45 14.73 -1.16
C GLN A 182 -7.82 15.19 0.16
N LEU A 183 -6.82 14.47 0.67
CA LEU A 183 -5.99 14.88 1.80
C LEU A 183 -5.32 16.22 1.50
N GLY A 184 -4.73 16.36 0.31
CA GLY A 184 -4.18 17.60 -0.21
C GLY A 184 -5.17 18.76 -0.19
N ARG A 185 -6.40 18.56 -0.66
CA ARG A 185 -7.46 19.58 -0.63
C ARG A 185 -7.79 20.02 0.79
N ASP A 186 -7.95 19.09 1.72
CA ASP A 186 -8.25 19.44 3.11
C ASP A 186 -7.07 20.11 3.81
N LEU A 187 -5.83 19.68 3.52
CA LEU A 187 -4.61 20.35 3.96
C LEU A 187 -4.54 21.78 3.39
N GLY A 188 -4.77 21.97 2.09
CA GLY A 188 -4.75 23.28 1.45
C GLY A 188 -5.77 24.25 2.05
N ARG A 189 -6.98 23.79 2.39
CA ARG A 189 -8.00 24.60 3.09
C ARG A 189 -7.51 25.03 4.47
N LEU A 190 -6.89 24.12 5.22
CA LEU A 190 -6.32 24.42 6.52
C LEU A 190 -5.18 25.43 6.41
N LEU A 191 -4.26 25.23 5.47
CA LEU A 191 -3.12 26.13 5.26
C LEU A 191 -3.57 27.51 4.81
N GLU A 192 -4.56 27.61 3.92
CA GLU A 192 -5.11 28.89 3.44
C GLU A 192 -5.96 29.62 4.50
N ALA A 193 -6.39 28.92 5.56
CA ALA A 193 -7.03 29.51 6.73
C ALA A 193 -6.03 29.90 7.84
N SER A 194 -4.75 29.53 7.70
CA SER A 194 -3.73 29.80 8.70
C SER A 194 -3.48 31.30 8.88
N SER A 195 -3.11 31.70 10.10
CA SER A 195 -2.56 33.04 10.36
C SER A 195 -1.10 33.19 9.92
N LYS A 196 -0.42 32.07 9.65
CA LYS A 196 0.98 32.00 9.19
C LYS A 196 1.06 32.02 7.67
N ARG A 197 2.16 32.57 7.15
CA ARG A 197 2.60 32.38 5.76
C ARG A 197 3.21 30.99 5.66
N VAL A 198 2.53 30.06 5.02
CA VAL A 198 2.98 28.67 4.89
C VAL A 198 3.42 28.41 3.45
N ALA A 199 4.53 27.69 3.29
CA ALA A 199 4.92 27.09 2.02
C ALA A 199 4.79 25.57 2.08
N LEU A 200 4.47 24.94 0.94
CA LEU A 200 4.40 23.47 0.82
C LEU A 200 5.57 22.96 -0.04
N LEU A 201 6.34 22.01 0.48
CA LEU A 201 7.46 21.41 -0.21
C LEU A 201 7.23 19.91 -0.38
N VAL A 202 7.35 19.42 -1.61
CA VAL A 202 7.40 17.98 -1.90
C VAL A 202 8.84 17.59 -2.20
N SER A 203 9.41 16.75 -1.34
CA SER A 203 10.68 16.08 -1.60
C SER A 203 10.42 14.79 -2.37
N THR A 204 10.83 14.71 -3.63
CA THR A 204 10.63 13.50 -4.44
C THR A 204 11.61 13.40 -5.61
N ASP A 205 12.10 12.18 -5.83
CA ASP A 205 12.63 11.75 -7.12
C ASP A 205 11.51 11.06 -7.93
N LEU A 206 11.72 10.86 -9.24
CA LEU A 206 10.75 10.33 -10.18
C LEU A 206 10.92 8.80 -10.35
N ALA A 207 10.82 8.26 -11.58
CA ALA A 207 11.02 6.83 -11.83
C ALA A 207 12.45 6.37 -11.47
N HIS A 208 12.60 5.21 -10.82
CA HIS A 208 13.91 4.60 -10.47
C HIS A 208 14.33 3.49 -11.43
N THR A 209 13.68 3.39 -12.58
CA THR A 209 13.79 2.23 -13.48
C THR A 209 14.31 2.59 -14.87
N HIS A 210 15.18 3.61 -14.95
CA HIS A 210 15.75 4.05 -16.23
C HIS A 210 16.86 3.13 -16.73
N TRP A 211 17.52 2.36 -15.85
CA TRP A 211 18.69 1.54 -16.19
C TRP A 211 18.48 0.06 -15.83
N ARG A 212 18.87 -0.84 -16.75
CA ARG A 212 18.69 -2.30 -16.59
C ARG A 212 19.56 -2.93 -15.51
N ASN A 213 20.77 -2.40 -15.30
CA ASN A 213 21.79 -2.99 -14.44
C ASN A 213 21.80 -2.39 -13.03
N THR A 214 20.61 -2.25 -12.42
CA THR A 214 20.42 -1.79 -11.04
C THR A 214 19.47 -2.74 -10.30
N SER A 215 19.40 -2.62 -8.99
CA SER A 215 18.46 -3.35 -8.13
C SER A 215 16.99 -3.07 -8.46
N PHE A 216 16.69 -1.96 -9.14
CA PHE A 216 15.36 -1.56 -9.56
C PHE A 216 14.98 -2.08 -10.96
N GLY A 217 15.96 -2.43 -11.79
CA GLY A 217 15.75 -2.89 -13.16
C GLY A 217 15.28 -1.79 -14.13
N PHE A 218 14.93 -2.20 -15.36
CA PHE A 218 14.47 -1.29 -16.41
C PHE A 218 12.97 -1.41 -16.64
N SER A 219 12.28 -0.27 -16.74
CA SER A 219 10.88 -0.18 -17.13
C SER A 219 10.74 0.74 -18.34
N PRO A 220 10.07 0.32 -19.43
CA PRO A 220 9.77 1.23 -20.54
C PRO A 220 8.80 2.35 -20.13
N HIS A 221 8.17 2.24 -18.97
CA HIS A 221 7.26 3.23 -18.42
C HIS A 221 7.96 4.37 -17.67
N ALA A 222 9.26 4.25 -17.38
CA ALA A 222 10.02 5.27 -16.63
C ALA A 222 10.02 6.64 -17.32
N ALA A 223 10.42 6.70 -18.60
CA ALA A 223 10.48 7.94 -19.35
C ALA A 223 9.08 8.58 -19.61
N PRO A 224 8.04 7.82 -20.01
CA PRO A 224 6.67 8.35 -20.11
C PRO A 224 6.14 8.90 -18.78
N PHE A 225 6.42 8.21 -17.66
CA PHE A 225 6.03 8.67 -16.33
C PHE A 225 6.69 10.01 -15.98
N ASP A 226 8.01 10.11 -16.15
CA ASP A 226 8.76 11.35 -15.90
C ASP A 226 8.25 12.51 -16.78
N ALA A 227 7.97 12.25 -18.06
CA ALA A 227 7.45 13.24 -19.00
C ALA A 227 6.05 13.75 -18.61
N ALA A 228 5.17 12.87 -18.11
CA ALA A 228 3.86 13.25 -17.59
C ALA A 228 3.99 14.18 -16.37
N LEU A 229 4.92 13.88 -15.46
CA LEU A 229 5.20 14.75 -14.31
C LEU A 229 5.77 16.11 -14.70
N GLY A 230 6.64 16.16 -15.72
CA GLY A 230 7.12 17.42 -16.28
C GLY A 230 6.00 18.26 -16.89
N THR A 231 5.05 17.62 -17.59
CA THR A 231 3.87 18.28 -18.17
C THR A 231 2.99 18.87 -17.07
N TRP A 232 2.70 18.09 -16.03
CA TRP A 232 1.98 18.58 -14.86
C TRP A 232 2.71 19.74 -14.19
N ALA A 233 4.01 19.62 -13.92
CA ALA A 233 4.76 20.64 -13.21
C ALA A 233 4.85 21.96 -14.01
N ALA A 234 4.93 21.90 -15.34
CA ALA A 234 4.95 23.08 -16.19
C ALA A 234 3.58 23.78 -16.33
N ARG A 235 2.48 23.02 -16.29
CA ARG A 235 1.15 23.52 -16.70
C ARG A 235 0.06 23.37 -15.65
N LEU A 236 0.35 22.73 -14.53
CA LEU A 236 -0.62 22.25 -13.54
C LEU A 236 -1.70 21.34 -14.16
N ASP A 237 -1.31 20.54 -15.16
CA ASP A 237 -2.22 19.64 -15.87
C ASP A 237 -2.62 18.45 -14.98
N ALA A 238 -3.86 18.48 -14.48
CA ALA A 238 -4.39 17.44 -13.60
C ALA A 238 -4.46 16.06 -14.27
N GLY A 239 -4.67 16.00 -15.59
CA GLY A 239 -4.71 14.74 -16.34
C GLY A 239 -3.33 14.08 -16.41
N ALA A 240 -2.30 14.88 -16.67
CA ALA A 240 -0.92 14.40 -16.71
C ALA A 240 -0.51 13.79 -15.35
N LEU A 241 -0.91 14.39 -14.23
CA LEU A 241 -0.64 13.85 -12.90
C LEU A 241 -1.56 12.66 -12.55
N LEU A 242 -2.87 12.88 -12.49
CA LEU A 242 -3.81 11.97 -11.84
C LEU A 242 -4.27 10.80 -12.73
N ARG A 243 -4.01 10.87 -14.04
CA ARG A 243 -4.34 9.80 -14.99
C ARG A 243 -3.08 9.23 -15.62
N ASP A 244 -2.29 10.06 -16.29
CA ASP A 244 -1.21 9.58 -17.14
C ASP A 244 -0.04 9.05 -16.29
N SER A 245 0.41 9.82 -15.29
CA SER A 245 1.45 9.33 -14.37
C SER A 245 0.92 8.27 -13.38
N ALA A 246 -0.34 8.39 -12.93
CA ALA A 246 -0.97 7.42 -12.04
C ALA A 246 -1.11 6.02 -12.65
N ALA A 247 -1.33 5.91 -13.96
CA ALA A 247 -1.38 4.64 -14.66
C ALA A 247 -0.03 3.90 -14.70
N LEU A 248 1.08 4.62 -14.46
CA LEU A 248 2.44 4.12 -14.62
C LEU A 248 3.20 3.98 -13.29
N VAL A 249 2.77 4.70 -12.23
CA VAL A 249 3.53 4.84 -10.98
C VAL A 249 3.91 3.50 -10.30
N ASP A 250 3.00 2.53 -10.31
CA ASP A 250 3.22 1.22 -9.66
C ASP A 250 4.21 0.32 -10.42
N GLN A 251 4.69 0.76 -11.59
CA GLN A 251 5.60 0.01 -12.46
C GLN A 251 7.01 0.64 -12.56
N VAL A 252 7.25 1.75 -11.84
CA VAL A 252 8.47 2.55 -12.03
C VAL A 252 9.22 2.87 -10.74
N TYR A 253 8.79 2.32 -9.61
CA TYR A 253 9.44 2.47 -8.29
C TYR A 253 9.65 3.93 -7.86
N SER A 254 8.70 4.83 -8.14
CA SER A 254 8.81 6.22 -7.68
C SER A 254 8.66 6.30 -6.16
N CYS A 255 9.58 7.00 -5.50
CA CYS A 255 9.64 7.05 -4.05
C CYS A 255 8.60 8.02 -3.43
N GLY A 256 8.39 9.19 -4.02
CA GLY A 256 7.63 10.30 -3.43
C GLY A 256 6.43 10.79 -4.24
N TRP A 257 6.03 10.07 -5.29
CA TRP A 257 4.94 10.48 -6.19
C TRP A 257 3.65 10.91 -5.47
N LEU A 258 3.25 10.23 -4.39
CA LEU A 258 2.04 10.57 -3.62
C LEU A 258 2.06 11.98 -2.99
N GLY A 259 3.23 12.59 -2.82
CA GLY A 259 3.34 14.00 -2.44
C GLY A 259 2.79 14.95 -3.52
N LEU A 260 2.80 14.55 -4.79
CA LEU A 260 2.37 15.38 -5.92
C LEU A 260 0.83 15.50 -6.04
N PRO A 261 0.02 14.42 -5.95
CA PRO A 261 -1.44 14.54 -5.80
C PRO A 261 -1.83 15.37 -4.57
N MET A 262 -1.13 15.17 -3.45
CA MET A 262 -1.37 15.96 -2.23
C MET A 262 -1.10 17.46 -2.46
N LEU A 263 0.02 17.80 -3.09
CA LEU A 263 0.34 19.17 -3.48
C LEU A 263 -0.71 19.74 -4.45
N HIS A 264 -1.08 19.00 -5.49
CA HIS A 264 -2.07 19.46 -6.47
C HIS A 264 -3.41 19.79 -5.81
N GLY A 265 -3.91 18.92 -4.92
CA GLY A 265 -5.13 19.17 -4.17
C GLY A 265 -5.04 20.40 -3.26
N ALA A 266 -3.87 20.64 -2.65
CA ALA A 266 -3.67 21.83 -1.83
C ALA A 266 -3.72 23.12 -2.65
N LEU A 267 -3.13 23.11 -3.85
CA LEU A 267 -3.18 24.24 -4.78
C LEU A 267 -4.60 24.51 -5.30
N GLU A 268 -5.37 23.45 -5.62
CA GLU A 268 -6.80 23.54 -5.99
C GLU A 268 -7.61 24.22 -4.89
N ALA A 269 -7.52 23.69 -3.66
CA ALA A 269 -8.26 24.20 -2.52
C ALA A 269 -7.95 25.68 -2.21
N ALA A 270 -6.67 26.06 -2.31
CA ALA A 270 -6.26 27.44 -2.10
C ALA A 270 -6.75 28.37 -3.22
N ALA A 271 -6.85 27.89 -4.46
CA ALA A 271 -7.43 28.66 -5.57
C ALA A 271 -8.94 28.87 -5.36
N GLU A 272 -9.69 27.81 -5.02
CA GLU A 272 -11.13 27.88 -4.71
C GLU A 272 -11.46 28.85 -3.56
N ALA A 273 -10.58 28.92 -2.56
CA ALA A 273 -10.75 29.83 -1.42
C ALA A 273 -10.64 31.31 -1.84
N GLU A 274 -9.80 31.64 -2.82
CA GLU A 274 -9.67 33.01 -3.36
C GLU A 274 -10.85 33.39 -4.24
N GLU A 275 -11.33 32.49 -5.09
CA GLU A 275 -12.52 32.75 -5.93
C GLU A 275 -13.76 33.03 -5.09
N ARG A 276 -13.96 32.26 -4.02
CA ARG A 276 -15.04 32.50 -3.05
C ARG A 276 -14.94 33.87 -2.40
N LYS A 277 -13.73 34.30 -1.99
CA LYS A 277 -13.50 35.65 -1.45
C LYS A 277 -13.75 36.75 -2.50
N ALA A 278 -13.51 36.46 -3.78
CA ALA A 278 -13.72 37.40 -4.89
C ALA A 278 -15.18 37.49 -5.36
N GLY A 279 -16.13 36.76 -4.76
CA GLY A 279 -17.55 36.81 -5.11
C GLY A 279 -17.89 36.14 -6.45
N GLN A 280 -16.98 35.36 -7.04
CA GLN A 280 -17.14 34.73 -8.36
C GLN A 280 -17.66 33.28 -8.26
N GLY A 281 -18.56 33.00 -7.31
CA GLY A 281 -19.11 31.67 -7.08
C GLY A 281 -19.93 31.19 -8.28
N GLY A 282 -19.37 30.33 -9.13
CA GLY A 282 -20.14 29.67 -10.19
C GLY A 282 -19.36 29.20 -11.44
N LYS A 283 -18.10 29.61 -11.64
CA LYS A 283 -17.25 29.09 -12.73
C LYS A 283 -15.89 28.68 -12.18
N TRP A 284 -15.48 27.43 -12.45
CA TRP A 284 -14.17 26.89 -12.09
C TRP A 284 -13.09 27.60 -12.92
N SER A 285 -12.21 28.41 -12.32
CA SER A 285 -11.06 28.94 -13.05
C SER A 285 -9.95 27.90 -13.09
N PRO A 286 -9.22 27.81 -14.21
CA PRO A 286 -8.06 26.93 -14.28
C PRO A 286 -7.01 27.34 -13.23
N LEU A 287 -6.31 26.36 -12.64
CA LEU A 287 -5.36 26.56 -11.56
C LEU A 287 -4.28 27.61 -11.87
N ASN A 288 -3.91 27.71 -13.15
CA ASN A 288 -2.93 28.65 -13.68
C ASN A 288 -3.34 30.14 -13.56
N ALA A 289 -4.62 30.42 -13.30
CA ALA A 289 -5.11 31.75 -12.99
C ALA A 289 -4.67 32.21 -11.59
N SER A 290 -4.59 31.28 -10.63
CA SER A 290 -4.21 31.55 -9.24
C SER A 290 -2.73 31.29 -8.97
N TRP A 291 -2.12 30.37 -9.73
CA TRP A 291 -0.75 29.91 -9.53
C TRP A 291 0.11 30.11 -10.78
N ALA A 292 1.28 30.72 -10.60
CA ALA A 292 2.34 30.74 -11.59
C ALA A 292 3.21 29.50 -11.41
N ALA A 293 3.09 28.55 -12.34
CA ALA A 293 3.90 27.34 -12.38
C ALA A 293 5.20 27.60 -13.16
N THR A 294 6.34 27.27 -12.57
CA THR A 294 7.65 27.38 -13.19
C THR A 294 8.38 26.06 -13.03
N LEU A 295 8.57 25.33 -14.13
CA LEU A 295 9.42 24.15 -14.21
C LEU A 295 10.88 24.61 -14.27
N THR A 296 11.55 24.65 -13.12
CA THR A 296 12.93 25.17 -13.00
C THR A 296 13.97 24.16 -13.48
N ALA A 297 13.67 22.87 -13.42
CA ALA A 297 14.39 21.82 -14.14
C ALA A 297 13.39 20.82 -14.74
N ALA A 298 13.47 20.61 -16.05
CA ALA A 298 12.72 19.55 -16.71
C ALA A 298 13.15 18.16 -16.20
N PRO A 299 12.26 17.15 -16.28
CA PRO A 299 12.59 15.79 -15.91
C PRO A 299 13.84 15.30 -16.64
N ALA A 300 14.83 14.83 -15.88
CA ALA A 300 16.05 14.24 -16.39
C ALA A 300 16.54 13.12 -15.48
N HIS A 301 17.20 12.12 -16.06
CA HIS A 301 17.72 10.96 -15.34
C HIS A 301 19.24 10.80 -15.62
N PRO A 302 20.12 11.52 -14.89
CA PRO A 302 21.56 11.41 -15.12
C PRO A 302 22.10 10.00 -14.84
N THR A 303 21.38 9.24 -14.01
CA THR A 303 21.65 7.83 -13.67
C THR A 303 20.38 6.98 -13.81
N TYR A 304 20.16 6.02 -12.89
CA TYR A 304 19.06 5.06 -12.94
C TYR A 304 17.70 5.63 -12.52
N TYR A 305 17.68 6.81 -11.89
CA TYR A 305 16.47 7.47 -11.44
C TYR A 305 16.32 8.88 -12.03
N GLY A 306 15.07 9.28 -12.24
CA GLY A 306 14.67 10.58 -12.73
C GLY A 306 14.49 11.60 -11.61
N MET A 307 14.68 12.87 -11.93
CA MET A 307 14.48 14.00 -11.02
C MET A 307 13.87 15.17 -11.79
N MET A 308 13.21 16.09 -11.08
CA MET A 308 12.78 17.38 -11.62
C MET A 308 12.76 18.43 -10.50
N ALA A 309 12.67 19.70 -10.86
CA ALA A 309 12.46 20.78 -9.90
C ALA A 309 11.41 21.76 -10.45
N ALA A 310 10.51 22.19 -9.58
CA ALA A 310 9.46 23.14 -9.95
C ALA A 310 9.04 24.01 -8.77
N VAL A 311 8.53 25.20 -9.05
CA VAL A 311 7.93 26.10 -8.06
C VAL A 311 6.58 26.61 -8.55
N PHE A 312 5.66 26.78 -7.61
CA PHE A 312 4.32 27.29 -7.81
C PHE A 312 4.13 28.51 -6.92
N GLN A 313 4.14 29.69 -7.53
CA GLN A 313 4.04 30.96 -6.79
C GLN A 313 2.63 31.52 -6.93
N ARG A 314 2.10 32.08 -5.84
CA ARG A 314 0.78 32.70 -5.87
C ARG A 314 0.81 33.94 -6.77
N ARG A 315 -0.09 34.03 -7.75
CA ARG A 315 -0.24 35.23 -8.56
C ARG A 315 -0.87 36.34 -7.70
N ARG A 316 -0.19 37.48 -7.57
CA ARG A 316 -0.81 38.69 -7.01
C ARG A 316 -1.57 39.40 -8.13
N ARG A 317 -2.86 39.70 -7.92
CA ARG A 317 -3.71 40.37 -8.92
C ARG A 317 -3.15 41.73 -9.39
N ASP A 318 -2.26 42.36 -8.61
CA ASP A 318 -1.84 43.75 -8.86
C ASP A 318 -0.35 43.97 -9.19
N ALA A 319 0.45 42.92 -9.44
CA ALA A 319 1.88 43.12 -9.74
C ALA A 319 2.47 42.01 -10.62
N PHE A 320 2.20 42.04 -11.92
CA PHE A 320 2.95 41.25 -12.88
C PHE A 320 4.25 41.98 -13.26
N VAL A 321 5.32 41.73 -12.51
CA VAL A 321 6.69 42.18 -12.80
C VAL A 321 7.51 40.96 -13.22
N CYS A 322 8.09 41.00 -14.42
CA CYS A 322 8.90 39.92 -14.95
C CYS A 322 10.27 39.85 -14.25
N PRO A 323 10.79 38.65 -13.92
CA PRO A 323 12.14 38.48 -13.36
C PRO A 323 13.22 39.10 -14.26
N ALA A 324 14.37 39.46 -13.67
CA ALA A 324 15.54 39.86 -14.46
C ALA A 324 15.94 38.73 -15.45
N ASN A 325 16.32 39.09 -16.68
CA ASN A 325 16.56 38.19 -17.83
C ASN A 325 15.32 37.53 -18.43
N THR A 326 14.13 38.12 -18.28
CA THR A 326 12.91 37.72 -19.00
C THR A 326 12.27 38.90 -19.73
N HIS A 327 11.63 38.69 -20.88
CA HIS A 327 10.88 39.70 -21.62
C HIS A 327 9.37 39.57 -21.36
N ARG A 328 8.65 40.71 -21.31
CA ARG A 328 7.22 40.77 -21.00
C ARG A 328 6.39 40.51 -22.27
N CYS A 329 5.60 39.45 -22.27
CA CYS A 329 4.63 39.13 -23.33
C CYS A 329 3.18 39.26 -22.80
N ALA A 330 2.18 39.23 -23.70
CA ALA A 330 0.77 39.46 -23.36
C ALA A 330 0.22 38.45 -22.32
N ASP A 331 0.72 37.21 -22.32
CA ASP A 331 0.26 36.13 -21.43
C ASP A 331 1.31 35.67 -20.39
N GLY A 332 2.46 36.34 -20.27
CA GLY A 332 3.52 35.87 -19.37
C GLY A 332 4.89 36.55 -19.50
N CYS A 333 5.91 35.96 -18.86
CA CYS A 333 7.32 36.35 -18.99
C CYS A 333 8.06 35.22 -19.71
N ALA A 334 8.86 35.55 -20.72
CA ALA A 334 9.66 34.58 -21.48
C ALA A 334 11.16 34.77 -21.22
N PRO A 335 11.96 33.69 -21.06
CA PRO A 335 13.41 33.78 -20.82
C PRO A 335 14.15 34.43 -22.01
N VAL A 336 15.13 35.29 -21.70
CA VAL A 336 16.01 35.92 -22.69
C VAL A 336 17.26 35.05 -22.86
N GLU A 337 17.28 34.19 -23.86
CA GLU A 337 18.54 33.57 -24.33
C GLU A 337 19.13 34.44 -25.45
N ALA A 338 20.34 34.96 -25.22
CA ALA A 338 21.22 35.57 -26.22
C ALA A 338 20.56 36.57 -27.21
N GLY A 339 20.00 37.67 -26.69
CA GLY A 339 19.72 38.89 -27.47
C GLY A 339 18.41 38.88 -28.27
N ALA A 340 17.42 39.60 -27.72
CA ALA A 340 16.11 39.98 -28.28
C ALA A 340 15.16 38.82 -28.68
N ALA A 341 14.10 38.64 -27.89
CA ALA A 341 13.00 37.73 -28.18
C ALA A 341 11.82 38.46 -28.86
N VAL A 342 11.13 37.80 -29.80
CA VAL A 342 9.87 38.29 -30.41
C VAL A 342 8.69 37.53 -29.81
N CYS A 343 7.74 38.22 -29.15
CA CYS A 343 6.53 37.61 -28.58
C CYS A 343 5.50 37.29 -29.66
N CYS A 344 4.98 36.06 -29.67
CA CYS A 344 3.83 35.65 -30.48
C CYS A 344 2.52 35.79 -29.67
N GLY A 345 1.40 36.00 -30.37
CA GLY A 345 0.09 36.32 -29.75
C GLY A 345 -0.58 35.21 -28.92
N ASP A 346 0.10 34.07 -28.73
CA ASP A 346 -0.31 32.92 -27.91
C ASP A 346 0.58 32.69 -26.68
N GLY A 347 1.46 33.64 -26.37
CA GLY A 347 2.38 33.56 -25.24
C GLY A 347 3.70 32.84 -25.52
N THR A 348 3.96 32.41 -26.75
CA THR A 348 5.28 31.87 -27.15
C THR A 348 6.28 32.98 -27.52
N ALA A 349 7.59 32.70 -27.41
CA ALA A 349 8.65 33.63 -27.77
C ALA A 349 9.66 32.98 -28.70
N CYS A 350 10.03 33.66 -29.79
CA CYS A 350 11.00 33.15 -30.76
C CYS A 350 12.39 33.76 -30.57
N ALA A 351 13.43 32.93 -30.71
CA ALA A 351 14.83 33.34 -30.71
C ALA A 351 15.20 34.19 -31.94
N SER A 352 16.32 34.92 -31.88
CA SER A 352 16.86 35.69 -33.00
C SER A 352 17.00 34.83 -34.27
N GLY A 353 16.45 35.31 -35.40
CA GLY A 353 16.40 34.60 -36.69
C GLY A 353 15.09 33.85 -36.99
N TYR A 354 14.12 33.89 -36.08
CA TYR A 354 12.78 33.29 -36.23
C TYR A 354 11.69 34.37 -36.17
N ARG A 355 10.56 34.13 -36.86
CA ARG A 355 9.37 35.00 -36.83
C ARG A 355 8.13 34.20 -36.44
N CYS A 356 7.15 34.88 -35.83
CA CYS A 356 5.82 34.31 -35.60
C CYS A 356 5.10 34.13 -36.94
N ALA A 357 4.54 32.95 -37.20
CA ALA A 357 3.66 32.71 -38.33
C ALA A 357 2.43 31.91 -37.89
N ASP A 358 1.25 32.38 -38.29
CA ASP A 358 0.00 31.64 -38.12
C ASP A 358 -0.10 30.53 -39.16
N ARG A 359 -0.13 29.27 -38.70
CA ARG A 359 -0.40 28.13 -39.57
C ARG A 359 -1.85 27.68 -39.37
N PRO A 360 -2.66 27.60 -40.45
CA PRO A 360 -4.10 27.27 -40.37
C PRO A 360 -4.44 25.95 -39.68
N SER A 361 -3.47 25.03 -39.57
CA SER A 361 -3.69 23.67 -39.08
C SER A 361 -3.04 23.37 -37.72
N PHE A 362 -2.21 24.28 -37.18
CA PHE A 362 -1.38 24.00 -35.99
C PHE A 362 -1.28 25.16 -34.98
N GLY A 363 -1.87 26.32 -35.26
CA GLY A 363 -1.72 27.53 -34.43
C GLY A 363 -0.42 28.28 -34.71
N PRO A 364 -0.10 29.33 -33.91
CA PRO A 364 1.09 30.14 -34.10
C PRO A 364 2.37 29.31 -33.84
N ALA A 365 3.37 29.46 -34.70
CA ALA A 365 4.64 28.75 -34.54
C ALA A 365 5.84 29.63 -34.91
N CYS A 366 6.97 29.41 -34.23
CA CYS A 366 8.25 30.02 -34.59
C CYS A 366 8.78 29.41 -35.89
N VAL A 367 8.72 30.16 -36.98
CA VAL A 367 9.29 29.74 -38.27
C VAL A 367 10.58 30.50 -38.53
N ARG A 368 11.60 29.79 -38.99
CA ARG A 368 12.88 30.39 -39.37
C ARG A 368 12.64 31.40 -40.49
N ALA A 369 13.19 32.61 -40.37
CA ALA A 369 13.16 33.57 -41.46
C ALA A 369 13.85 32.92 -42.68
N ARG A 370 13.13 32.74 -43.80
CA ARG A 370 13.57 31.86 -44.90
C ARG A 370 14.94 32.25 -45.45
N GLY A 371 15.82 31.25 -45.47
CA GLY A 371 16.93 31.05 -46.39
C GLY A 371 17.18 29.54 -46.47
N ASP A 372 16.91 28.97 -47.64
CA ASP A 372 17.23 27.62 -48.15
C ASP A 372 16.46 26.37 -47.68
N ARG A 373 16.25 25.50 -48.69
CA ARG A 373 15.36 24.32 -48.84
C ARG A 373 15.86 23.14 -47.98
N GLU A 374 15.06 22.18 -47.50
CA GLU A 374 14.43 21.09 -48.26
C GLU A 374 13.58 20.20 -47.31
N ALA A 375 12.39 19.85 -47.80
CA ALA A 375 11.72 18.53 -47.73
C ALA A 375 11.36 17.84 -46.40
N ALA A 376 10.04 17.60 -46.25
CA ALA A 376 9.38 16.77 -45.24
C ALA A 376 9.39 15.27 -45.60
N PRO A 377 8.97 14.40 -44.66
CA PRO A 377 7.90 13.46 -45.02
C PRO A 377 6.73 13.41 -44.02
N GLU A 378 5.63 12.87 -44.54
CA GLU A 378 4.22 12.97 -44.16
C GLU A 378 3.79 12.20 -42.88
N PHE A 379 2.69 12.69 -42.30
CA PHE A 379 1.90 12.07 -41.24
C PHE A 379 0.59 11.51 -41.85
N ILE A 380 0.21 10.28 -41.51
CA ILE A 380 -1.08 9.67 -41.89
C ILE A 380 -2.12 10.04 -40.80
N PRO A 381 -3.35 10.50 -41.16
CA PRO A 381 -4.33 10.97 -40.17
C PRO A 381 -5.16 9.84 -39.54
N GLU A 382 -5.46 10.02 -38.25
CA GLU A 382 -6.41 9.26 -37.44
C GLU A 382 -7.87 9.51 -37.84
N ALA A 383 -8.74 8.53 -37.58
CA ALA A 383 -10.18 8.58 -37.81
C ALA A 383 -10.94 9.30 -36.67
N ALA A 384 -12.05 9.94 -37.03
CA ALA A 384 -12.88 10.82 -36.20
C ALA A 384 -13.62 10.15 -35.02
N PRO A 385 -13.99 10.92 -33.96
CA PRO A 385 -14.68 10.41 -32.78
C PRO A 385 -16.22 10.29 -32.97
N GLY A 386 -16.80 9.21 -32.41
CA GLY A 386 -18.25 9.02 -32.28
C GLY A 386 -18.85 9.69 -31.02
N PRO A 387 -20.19 9.81 -30.93
CA PRO A 387 -20.87 10.68 -29.96
C PRO A 387 -21.00 10.09 -28.55
N ARG A 388 -21.14 11.01 -27.59
CA ARG A 388 -21.28 10.81 -26.13
C ARG A 388 -22.61 10.15 -25.74
N PRO A 389 -22.68 9.38 -24.63
CA PRO A 389 -23.92 9.13 -23.90
C PRO A 389 -24.07 10.03 -22.65
N GLU A 390 -25.34 10.32 -22.35
CA GLU A 390 -25.87 11.17 -21.27
C GLU A 390 -25.87 10.49 -19.87
N PRO A 391 -26.07 11.27 -18.78
CA PRO A 391 -25.86 10.81 -17.39
C PRO A 391 -27.04 10.03 -16.79
N VAL A 392 -26.73 9.06 -15.92
CA VAL A 392 -27.69 8.24 -15.15
C VAL A 392 -27.74 8.76 -13.70
N PRO A 393 -28.93 8.85 -13.05
CA PRO A 393 -29.09 9.55 -11.78
C PRO A 393 -28.73 8.72 -10.54
N VAL A 394 -28.35 9.46 -9.50
CA VAL A 394 -27.95 9.05 -8.15
C VAL A 394 -29.13 8.44 -7.39
N LEU A 395 -28.95 7.26 -6.79
CA LEU A 395 -29.85 6.70 -5.78
C LEU A 395 -29.24 6.84 -4.39
N ALA A 396 -29.85 7.71 -3.59
CA ALA A 396 -29.63 7.82 -2.16
C ALA A 396 -30.29 6.64 -1.44
N ALA A 397 -29.55 5.96 -0.55
CA ALA A 397 -30.11 4.98 0.36
C ALA A 397 -30.60 5.68 1.64
N ALA A 398 -31.88 5.51 1.93
CA ALA A 398 -32.60 6.07 3.07
C ALA A 398 -32.23 5.38 4.39
N GLU A 399 -32.13 6.17 5.46
CA GLU A 399 -32.11 5.70 6.84
C GLU A 399 -33.50 5.15 7.24
N ALA A 400 -33.52 4.03 7.96
CA ALA A 400 -34.69 3.53 8.67
C ALA A 400 -34.41 3.53 10.19
N PRO A 401 -35.30 4.07 11.04
CA PRO A 401 -35.10 4.16 12.48
C PRO A 401 -35.60 2.92 13.21
N GLY A 402 -34.83 2.46 14.20
CA GLY A 402 -35.32 1.57 15.26
C GLY A 402 -34.70 0.18 15.31
N ALA A 403 -33.54 0.03 15.97
CA ALA A 403 -33.15 -1.21 16.63
C ALA A 403 -32.05 -0.95 17.69
N ALA A 404 -32.40 -1.26 18.95
CA ALA A 404 -31.57 -1.51 20.13
C ALA A 404 -30.20 -0.80 20.27
N VAL A 405 -30.13 0.09 21.27
CA VAL A 405 -28.89 0.67 21.83
C VAL A 405 -27.90 -0.44 22.24
N PRO A 406 -26.67 -0.49 21.70
CA PRO A 406 -25.62 -1.35 22.25
C PRO A 406 -25.04 -0.72 23.51
N LEU A 407 -25.07 -1.45 24.62
CA LEU A 407 -24.32 -1.08 25.84
C LEU A 407 -22.81 -1.15 25.58
N PRO A 408 -22.00 -0.26 26.19
CA PRO A 408 -20.56 -0.19 25.99
C PRO A 408 -19.86 -1.27 26.81
N MET A 409 -19.04 -2.11 26.16
CA MET A 409 -18.16 -3.05 26.86
C MET A 409 -16.80 -3.08 26.15
N GLY A 410 -15.76 -2.56 26.84
CA GLY A 410 -14.35 -2.89 26.61
C GLY A 410 -13.53 -1.94 25.74
N THR A 411 -13.60 -0.62 25.95
CA THR A 411 -12.70 0.37 25.30
C THR A 411 -11.35 0.54 26.00
N ALA A 412 -11.04 -0.24 27.04
CA ALA A 412 -9.74 -0.21 27.67
C ALA A 412 -8.74 -1.09 26.88
N GLY A 413 -8.16 -0.54 25.81
CA GLY A 413 -6.82 -0.94 25.39
C GLY A 413 -6.57 -1.38 23.94
N TRP A 414 -7.46 -1.18 22.97
CA TRP A 414 -7.17 -1.59 21.57
C TRP A 414 -7.72 -0.63 20.52
N GLU A 415 -6.81 -0.03 19.73
CA GLU A 415 -7.07 0.69 18.47
C GLU A 415 -6.99 -0.28 17.28
N LEU A 416 -7.79 -0.03 16.24
CA LEU A 416 -7.70 -0.70 14.93
C LEU A 416 -6.26 -0.57 14.40
N ARG A 417 -5.53 -1.67 14.22
CA ARG A 417 -4.10 -1.61 13.88
C ARG A 417 -3.81 -1.12 12.45
N TYR A 418 -4.77 -1.26 11.52
CA TYR A 418 -4.54 -0.92 10.11
C TYR A 418 -5.65 -0.07 9.45
N HIS A 419 -6.64 0.42 10.21
CA HIS A 419 -7.71 1.32 9.73
C HIS A 419 -8.37 0.92 8.37
N LEU A 420 -8.39 -0.38 8.02
CA LEU A 420 -8.92 -0.86 6.73
C LEU A 420 -10.44 -0.72 6.61
N CYS A 421 -11.14 -0.57 7.74
CA CYS A 421 -12.56 -0.22 7.80
C CYS A 421 -12.74 1.20 8.34
N ARG A 422 -13.79 1.89 7.88
CA ARG A 422 -14.21 3.18 8.45
C ARG A 422 -14.46 3.06 9.95
N ALA A 423 -14.17 4.12 10.70
CA ALA A 423 -14.49 4.22 12.11
C ALA A 423 -16.00 4.01 12.35
N GLY A 424 -16.33 2.96 13.10
CA GLY A 424 -17.68 2.52 13.44
C GLY A 424 -17.65 1.12 14.09
N ALA A 425 -18.73 0.72 14.76
CA ALA A 425 -18.83 -0.64 15.30
C ALA A 425 -18.89 -1.64 14.13
N LEU A 426 -17.85 -2.45 13.96
CA LEU A 426 -17.88 -3.55 13.00
C LEU A 426 -19.00 -4.54 13.39
N PRO A 427 -19.69 -5.13 12.40
CA PRO A 427 -20.82 -6.02 12.64
C PRO A 427 -20.35 -7.34 13.25
N LEU A 428 -20.22 -7.35 14.59
CA LEU A 428 -19.78 -8.49 15.39
C LEU A 428 -20.99 -9.32 15.79
N HIS A 429 -20.94 -10.61 15.49
CA HIS A 429 -21.96 -11.59 15.80
C HIS A 429 -21.38 -12.73 16.62
N ARG A 430 -22.26 -13.59 17.15
CA ARG A 430 -21.88 -14.78 17.93
C ARG A 430 -22.52 -16.02 17.32
N LEU A 431 -21.72 -17.07 17.16
CA LEU A 431 -22.17 -18.40 16.80
C LEU A 431 -22.28 -19.23 18.08
N ALA A 432 -23.43 -19.89 18.27
CA ALA A 432 -23.59 -20.85 19.34
C ALA A 432 -23.03 -22.21 18.89
N LEU A 433 -22.08 -22.74 19.64
CA LEU A 433 -21.38 -23.98 19.36
C LEU A 433 -21.79 -25.07 20.36
N PRO A 434 -21.91 -26.33 19.90
CA PRO A 434 -22.10 -27.45 20.82
C PRO A 434 -20.87 -27.62 21.71
N ALA A 435 -21.12 -27.79 23.01
CA ALA A 435 -20.10 -28.04 24.02
C ALA A 435 -19.75 -29.54 24.14
N ALA A 436 -18.50 -29.85 24.47
CA ALA A 436 -18.06 -31.19 24.88
C ALA A 436 -17.45 -31.14 26.30
N PRO A 437 -18.02 -31.86 27.30
CA PRO A 437 -19.25 -32.67 27.25
C PRO A 437 -20.52 -31.83 26.99
N PRO A 438 -21.65 -32.44 26.60
CA PRO A 438 -22.89 -31.72 26.33
C PRO A 438 -23.33 -30.84 27.51
N GLY A 439 -23.61 -29.56 27.23
CA GLY A 439 -23.90 -28.54 28.23
C GLY A 439 -24.45 -27.25 27.62
N GLN A 440 -24.24 -26.11 28.29
CA GLN A 440 -24.61 -24.81 27.74
C GLN A 440 -23.79 -24.53 26.46
N PRO A 441 -24.41 -23.99 25.39
CA PRO A 441 -23.70 -23.65 24.17
C PRO A 441 -22.56 -22.67 24.43
N LEU A 442 -21.43 -22.92 23.78
CA LEU A 442 -20.27 -22.05 23.80
C LEU A 442 -20.43 -20.95 22.75
N LEU A 443 -20.13 -19.70 23.08
CA LEU A 443 -20.28 -18.59 22.14
C LEU A 443 -18.95 -18.30 21.44
N PHE A 444 -18.96 -18.24 20.12
CA PHE A 444 -17.79 -17.89 19.31
C PHE A 444 -18.04 -16.61 18.50
N PRO A 445 -17.15 -15.60 18.58
CA PRO A 445 -17.35 -14.32 17.89
C PRO A 445 -16.85 -14.36 16.44
N TYR A 446 -17.55 -13.66 15.55
CA TYR A 446 -17.12 -13.44 14.17
C TYR A 446 -17.68 -12.14 13.61
N TYR A 447 -16.99 -11.51 12.66
CA TYR A 447 -17.50 -10.37 11.91
C TYR A 447 -18.30 -10.82 10.68
N SER A 448 -19.35 -10.10 10.30
CA SER A 448 -20.14 -10.40 9.10
C SER A 448 -20.72 -9.17 8.42
N ASN A 449 -20.56 -9.03 7.09
CA ASN A 449 -21.07 -7.87 6.36
C ASN A 449 -22.57 -7.91 6.05
N LEU A 450 -23.23 -9.08 6.16
CA LEU A 450 -24.67 -9.24 5.84
C LEU A 450 -25.47 -9.79 7.04
N GLY A 451 -25.01 -9.55 8.26
CA GLY A 451 -25.68 -9.99 9.48
C GLY A 451 -25.30 -11.41 9.94
N PRO A 452 -25.98 -11.96 10.95
CA PRO A 452 -25.59 -13.24 11.55
C PRO A 452 -25.80 -14.41 10.59
N VAL A 453 -24.82 -15.33 10.54
CA VAL A 453 -24.89 -16.57 9.76
C VAL A 453 -26.15 -17.35 10.10
N GLY A 454 -26.91 -17.75 9.08
CA GLY A 454 -28.19 -18.45 9.26
C GLY A 454 -29.42 -17.56 9.39
N HIS A 455 -29.25 -16.25 9.57
CA HIS A 455 -30.33 -15.27 9.72
C HIS A 455 -30.16 -14.11 8.73
N HIS A 456 -30.20 -14.45 7.43
CA HIS A 456 -30.12 -13.48 6.34
C HIS A 456 -31.49 -13.40 5.66
N ALA A 457 -32.18 -12.27 5.80
CA ALA A 457 -33.41 -12.04 5.06
C ALA A 457 -33.05 -11.65 3.61
N ALA A 458 -33.29 -12.56 2.66
CA ALA A 458 -33.24 -12.29 1.22
C ALA A 458 -31.90 -11.71 0.69
N ALA A 459 -30.76 -12.12 1.25
CA ALA A 459 -29.47 -11.67 0.73
C ALA A 459 -29.16 -12.32 -0.64
N SER A 460 -28.79 -11.49 -1.62
CA SER A 460 -28.37 -11.91 -2.97
C SER A 460 -26.95 -12.49 -3.01
N ALA A 461 -26.42 -12.96 -1.87
CA ALA A 461 -25.05 -13.43 -1.77
C ALA A 461 -24.86 -14.71 -2.59
N GLU A 462 -24.00 -14.63 -3.59
CA GLU A 462 -23.63 -15.74 -4.47
C GLU A 462 -22.41 -16.50 -3.93
N VAL A 463 -21.55 -15.79 -3.20
CA VAL A 463 -20.31 -16.31 -2.63
C VAL A 463 -20.29 -16.00 -1.14
N ALA A 464 -19.89 -16.96 -0.32
CA ALA A 464 -19.49 -16.72 1.06
C ALA A 464 -17.97 -16.89 1.21
N LEU A 465 -17.29 -15.88 1.75
CA LEU A 465 -15.87 -15.91 2.09
C LEU A 465 -15.74 -15.97 3.61
N ILE A 466 -15.24 -17.08 4.14
CA ILE A 466 -14.74 -17.18 5.51
C ILE A 466 -13.26 -16.79 5.48
N VAL A 467 -12.93 -15.60 6.01
CA VAL A 467 -11.58 -15.02 5.97
C VAL A 467 -10.90 -15.11 7.33
N GLN A 468 -9.97 -16.05 7.45
CA GLN A 468 -9.30 -16.41 8.69
C GLN A 468 -8.02 -15.60 8.92
N HIS A 469 -7.95 -14.94 10.07
CA HIS A 469 -6.80 -14.14 10.49
C HIS A 469 -5.52 -14.95 10.77
N GLY A 470 -4.39 -14.26 10.77
CA GLY A 470 -3.07 -14.77 11.12
C GLY A 470 -2.79 -14.75 12.63
N SER A 471 -1.52 -14.88 13.00
CA SER A 471 -1.05 -14.89 14.41
C SER A 471 -1.33 -13.59 15.15
N GLY A 472 -1.57 -12.49 14.42
CA GLY A 472 -1.94 -11.20 15.00
C GLY A 472 -3.34 -11.14 15.62
N ARG A 473 -4.17 -12.18 15.47
CA ARG A 473 -5.54 -12.28 16.01
C ARG A 473 -6.43 -11.07 15.70
N ASN A 474 -6.17 -10.45 14.56
CA ASN A 474 -6.82 -9.26 14.02
C ASN A 474 -7.89 -9.62 12.98
N ALA A 475 -8.94 -10.33 13.43
CA ALA A 475 -10.06 -10.76 12.58
C ALA A 475 -10.80 -9.61 11.88
N ASP A 476 -10.78 -8.44 12.49
CA ASP A 476 -11.30 -7.18 11.95
C ASP A 476 -10.55 -6.74 10.70
N ASP A 477 -9.22 -6.70 10.72
CA ASP A 477 -8.43 -6.30 9.54
C ASP A 477 -8.64 -7.30 8.37
N TYR A 478 -8.73 -8.58 8.69
CA TYR A 478 -9.02 -9.64 7.73
C TYR A 478 -10.45 -9.55 7.18
N PHE A 479 -11.43 -9.17 8.00
CA PHE A 479 -12.78 -8.87 7.56
C PHE A 479 -12.79 -7.73 6.54
N CYS A 480 -12.12 -6.61 6.86
CA CYS A 480 -12.07 -5.43 5.99
C CYS A 480 -11.40 -5.74 4.64
N SER A 481 -10.25 -6.39 4.66
CA SER A 481 -9.54 -6.79 3.44
C SER A 481 -10.36 -7.78 2.59
N GLY A 482 -11.08 -8.72 3.22
CA GLY A 482 -11.98 -9.66 2.55
C GLY A 482 -13.18 -8.98 1.89
N VAL A 483 -13.81 -8.01 2.57
CA VAL A 483 -14.91 -7.20 2.00
C VAL A 483 -14.42 -6.39 0.80
N GLN A 484 -13.25 -5.77 0.92
CA GLN A 484 -12.68 -5.01 -0.19
C GLN A 484 -12.30 -5.90 -1.38
N ALA A 485 -11.71 -7.08 -1.13
CA ALA A 485 -11.42 -8.04 -2.19
C ALA A 485 -12.69 -8.51 -2.91
N ALA A 486 -13.77 -8.76 -2.18
CA ALA A 486 -15.07 -9.07 -2.78
C ALA A 486 -15.60 -7.93 -3.65
N ALA A 487 -15.45 -6.68 -3.22
CA ALA A 487 -15.82 -5.51 -4.01
C ALA A 487 -15.00 -5.40 -5.31
N MET A 488 -13.68 -5.61 -5.23
CA MET A 488 -12.78 -5.64 -6.40
C MET A 488 -13.09 -6.78 -7.37
N ALA A 489 -13.62 -7.90 -6.88
CA ALA A 489 -14.12 -8.98 -7.71
C ALA A 489 -15.48 -8.69 -8.38
N GLY A 490 -16.07 -7.50 -8.18
CA GLY A 490 -17.38 -7.13 -8.70
C GLY A 490 -18.56 -7.75 -7.92
N LEU A 491 -18.30 -8.22 -6.70
CA LEU A 491 -19.30 -8.83 -5.79
C LEU A 491 -19.71 -7.90 -4.65
N GLY A 492 -19.54 -6.59 -4.83
CA GLY A 492 -20.07 -5.58 -3.92
C GLY A 492 -21.62 -5.56 -3.85
N GLY A 493 -22.17 -4.72 -2.98
CA GLY A 493 -23.63 -4.53 -2.88
C GLY A 493 -24.39 -5.74 -2.35
N GLY A 494 -23.76 -6.58 -1.52
CA GLY A 494 -24.40 -7.75 -0.88
C GLY A 494 -24.36 -9.04 -1.69
N ARG A 495 -23.62 -9.07 -2.81
CA ARG A 495 -23.41 -10.30 -3.62
C ARG A 495 -22.34 -11.24 -3.05
N ALA A 496 -21.55 -10.78 -2.07
CA ALA A 496 -20.66 -11.61 -1.28
C ALA A 496 -20.94 -11.45 0.23
N LEU A 497 -21.11 -12.59 0.91
CA LEU A 497 -21.09 -12.68 2.36
C LEU A 497 -19.65 -12.88 2.82
N VAL A 498 -19.12 -12.01 3.67
CA VAL A 498 -17.79 -12.15 4.26
C VAL A 498 -17.95 -12.42 5.74
N LEU A 499 -17.39 -13.51 6.22
CA LEU A 499 -17.36 -13.93 7.62
C LEU A 499 -15.90 -13.96 8.09
N ALA A 500 -15.57 -13.30 9.19
CA ALA A 500 -14.22 -13.37 9.77
C ALA A 500 -14.27 -13.98 11.18
N PRO A 501 -13.93 -15.27 11.33
CA PRO A 501 -13.87 -15.93 12.64
C PRO A 501 -12.84 -15.23 13.53
N ARG A 502 -13.16 -14.99 14.81
CA ARG A 502 -12.26 -14.32 15.75
C ARG A 502 -11.77 -15.31 16.81
N PHE A 503 -10.72 -16.05 16.47
CA PHE A 503 -10.00 -16.89 17.45
C PHE A 503 -9.20 -16.00 18.39
N MET A 504 -9.45 -16.16 19.69
CA MET A 504 -8.86 -15.32 20.74
C MET A 504 -7.99 -16.14 21.70
N GLU A 505 -7.04 -15.45 22.29
CA GLU A 505 -6.23 -15.87 23.43
C GLU A 505 -6.51 -14.98 24.65
N PRO A 506 -6.08 -15.35 25.88
CA PRO A 506 -6.32 -14.56 27.09
C PRO A 506 -5.94 -13.09 26.97
N ALA A 507 -4.85 -12.81 26.25
CA ALA A 507 -4.34 -11.46 26.03
C ALA A 507 -5.30 -10.56 25.24
N ASP A 508 -6.27 -11.15 24.52
CA ASP A 508 -7.24 -10.41 23.71
C ASP A 508 -8.49 -10.01 24.50
N GLY A 509 -8.54 -10.31 25.81
CA GLY A 509 -9.63 -9.94 26.71
C GLY A 509 -10.98 -10.58 26.33
N PRO A 510 -11.07 -11.92 26.18
CA PRO A 510 -12.31 -12.58 25.80
C PRO A 510 -13.44 -12.28 26.80
N PRO A 511 -14.63 -11.85 26.35
CA PRO A 511 -15.77 -11.62 27.24
C PRO A 511 -16.23 -12.91 27.94
N PRO A 512 -16.96 -12.81 29.07
CA PRO A 512 -17.55 -13.97 29.71
C PRO A 512 -18.37 -14.82 28.73
N SER A 513 -18.32 -16.15 28.86
CA SER A 513 -19.00 -17.15 28.00
C SER A 513 -18.57 -17.20 26.52
N VAL A 514 -17.55 -16.43 26.14
CA VAL A 514 -16.94 -16.50 24.82
C VAL A 514 -15.74 -17.42 24.86
N VAL A 515 -15.67 -18.38 23.93
CA VAL A 515 -14.53 -19.31 23.87
C VAL A 515 -13.24 -18.63 23.46
N TRP A 516 -12.14 -19.11 24.04
CA TRP A 516 -10.78 -18.69 23.74
C TRP A 516 -9.82 -19.87 23.92
N TRP A 517 -8.64 -19.76 23.33
CA TRP A 517 -7.58 -20.77 23.37
C TRP A 517 -6.39 -20.21 24.12
N ASN A 518 -5.73 -20.99 24.97
CA ASN A 518 -4.61 -20.46 25.77
C ASN A 518 -3.30 -20.26 24.97
N GLY A 519 -3.29 -20.64 23.68
CA GLY A 519 -2.16 -20.49 22.78
C GLY A 519 -1.01 -21.48 23.00
N THR A 520 -1.09 -22.34 24.03
CA THR A 520 -0.01 -23.28 24.34
C THR A 520 0.06 -24.39 23.29
N PHE A 521 1.28 -24.71 22.86
CA PHE A 521 1.50 -25.82 21.96
C PHE A 521 1.80 -27.11 22.75
N PRO A 522 1.19 -28.26 22.42
CA PRO A 522 0.15 -28.45 21.39
C PRO A 522 -1.31 -28.22 21.83
N GLU A 523 -1.64 -28.26 23.12
CA GLU A 523 -3.01 -28.48 23.64
C GLU A 523 -3.97 -27.30 23.56
N GLY A 524 -3.49 -26.08 23.33
CA GLY A 524 -4.33 -24.88 23.17
C GLY A 524 -3.95 -24.04 21.96
N CYS A 525 -3.31 -24.66 20.98
CA CYS A 525 -3.00 -24.04 19.70
C CYS A 525 -4.26 -23.99 18.82
N TRP A 526 -4.93 -22.83 18.73
CA TRP A 526 -6.11 -22.65 17.86
C TRP A 526 -5.81 -22.97 16.40
N ARG A 527 -4.60 -22.65 15.90
CA ARG A 527 -4.18 -22.97 14.52
C ARG A 527 -3.84 -24.45 14.27
N CYS A 528 -3.92 -25.27 15.33
CA CYS A 528 -3.59 -26.70 15.32
C CYS A 528 -4.83 -27.58 15.58
N GLY A 529 -6.06 -27.07 15.54
CA GLY A 529 -7.25 -27.89 15.81
C GLY A 529 -7.48 -28.21 17.29
N ALA A 530 -6.76 -27.55 18.19
CA ALA A 530 -6.84 -27.81 19.62
C ALA A 530 -8.19 -27.42 20.23
N GLU A 531 -8.48 -27.95 21.41
CA GLU A 531 -9.65 -27.58 22.21
C GLU A 531 -9.50 -26.17 22.80
N SER A 532 -10.61 -25.43 22.89
CA SER A 532 -10.67 -24.18 23.64
C SER A 532 -10.30 -24.42 25.12
N ASP A 533 -9.83 -23.39 25.81
CA ASP A 533 -9.54 -23.52 27.23
C ASP A 533 -10.84 -23.78 28.02
N PRO A 534 -10.90 -24.80 28.89
CA PRO A 534 -12.13 -25.13 29.63
C PRO A 534 -12.59 -23.98 30.54
N ARG A 535 -11.68 -23.06 30.94
CA ARG A 535 -12.03 -21.84 31.70
C ARG A 535 -12.84 -20.84 30.90
N ALA A 536 -12.92 -20.99 29.57
CA ALA A 536 -13.78 -20.17 28.74
C ALA A 536 -15.27 -20.55 28.87
N SER A 537 -15.55 -21.77 29.34
CA SER A 537 -16.90 -22.24 29.62
C SER A 537 -17.36 -21.88 31.04
N ARG A 538 -18.67 -21.73 31.22
CA ARG A 538 -19.26 -21.43 32.55
C ARG A 538 -19.11 -22.57 33.55
N ASP A 539 -19.06 -23.82 33.08
CA ASP A 539 -18.91 -25.01 33.93
C ASP A 539 -17.44 -25.38 34.21
N GLY A 540 -16.50 -24.61 33.63
CA GLY A 540 -15.06 -24.81 33.76
C GLY A 540 -14.54 -26.12 33.17
N ARG A 541 -15.32 -26.78 32.31
CA ARG A 541 -15.05 -28.14 31.81
C ARG A 541 -15.33 -28.31 30.33
N SER A 542 -16.30 -27.59 29.80
CA SER A 542 -16.72 -27.71 28.40
C SER A 542 -15.72 -27.05 27.44
N THR A 543 -15.40 -27.73 26.35
CA THR A 543 -14.50 -27.22 25.30
C THR A 543 -15.08 -27.38 23.90
N VAL A 544 -14.47 -26.69 22.94
CA VAL A 544 -14.72 -26.88 21.51
C VAL A 544 -13.42 -26.80 20.72
N SER A 545 -13.21 -27.72 19.78
CA SER A 545 -12.08 -27.67 18.84
C SER A 545 -12.19 -26.48 17.91
N SER A 546 -11.06 -25.85 17.58
CA SER A 546 -11.03 -24.81 16.55
C SER A 546 -11.44 -25.31 15.15
N PHE A 547 -11.25 -26.60 14.85
CA PHE A 547 -11.78 -27.19 13.61
C PHE A 547 -13.31 -27.34 13.64
N ALA A 548 -13.88 -27.65 14.81
CA ALA A 548 -15.33 -27.70 14.98
C ALA A 548 -15.99 -26.33 14.78
N VAL A 549 -15.30 -25.24 15.11
CA VAL A 549 -15.78 -23.86 14.82
C VAL A 549 -15.93 -23.64 13.31
N LEU A 550 -14.93 -24.04 12.52
CA LEU A 550 -14.94 -23.87 11.07
C LEU A 550 -15.97 -24.79 10.40
N ASP A 551 -16.11 -26.03 10.87
CA ASP A 551 -17.20 -26.92 10.44
C ASP A 551 -18.57 -26.32 10.76
N ALA A 552 -18.78 -25.76 11.95
CA ALA A 552 -20.05 -25.14 12.33
C ALA A 552 -20.43 -23.93 11.45
N LEU A 553 -19.45 -23.14 10.99
CA LEU A 553 -19.70 -22.05 10.03
C LEU A 553 -20.12 -22.59 8.66
N LEU A 554 -19.47 -23.65 8.17
CA LEU A 554 -19.83 -24.30 6.92
C LEU A 554 -21.24 -24.92 7.00
N ASP A 555 -21.55 -25.60 8.12
CA ASP A 555 -22.87 -26.19 8.37
C ASP A 555 -23.96 -25.11 8.46
N ALA A 556 -23.67 -23.98 9.11
CA ALA A 556 -24.61 -22.85 9.20
C ALA A 556 -24.90 -22.24 7.82
N LEU A 557 -23.89 -22.14 6.94
CA LEU A 557 -24.09 -21.75 5.53
C LEU A 557 -24.92 -22.79 4.76
N GLY A 558 -24.67 -24.08 5.00
CA GLY A 558 -25.45 -25.19 4.42
C GLY A 558 -26.92 -25.14 4.81
N ALA A 559 -27.19 -24.92 6.09
CA ALA A 559 -28.53 -24.72 6.63
C ALA A 559 -29.19 -23.47 6.04
N ALA A 560 -28.48 -22.34 5.96
CA ALA A 560 -28.98 -21.10 5.37
C ALA A 560 -29.35 -21.23 3.88
N LYS A 561 -28.56 -22.00 3.12
CA LYS A 561 -28.86 -22.32 1.73
C LYS A 561 -30.11 -23.20 1.61
N THR A 562 -30.20 -24.23 2.45
CA THR A 562 -31.29 -25.21 2.44
C THR A 562 -32.63 -24.60 2.89
N SER A 563 -32.61 -23.70 3.87
CA SER A 563 -33.81 -23.01 4.37
C SER A 563 -34.29 -21.88 3.46
N GLY A 564 -33.50 -21.50 2.45
CA GLY A 564 -33.81 -20.38 1.55
C GLY A 564 -33.40 -19.00 2.09
N ALA A 565 -32.65 -18.93 3.19
CA ALA A 565 -32.09 -17.66 3.70
C ALA A 565 -30.96 -17.12 2.79
N LEU A 566 -30.20 -18.01 2.15
CA LEU A 566 -29.16 -17.68 1.16
C LEU A 566 -29.42 -18.42 -0.17
N PRO A 567 -30.50 -18.09 -0.90
CA PRO A 567 -30.95 -18.88 -2.04
C PRO A 567 -29.97 -18.81 -3.23
N SER A 568 -29.23 -17.72 -3.37
CA SER A 568 -28.24 -17.53 -4.46
C SER A 568 -26.85 -18.10 -4.16
N LEU A 569 -26.59 -18.55 -2.92
CA LEU A 569 -25.27 -19.02 -2.53
C LEU A 569 -24.88 -20.26 -3.34
N ARG A 570 -23.77 -20.17 -4.07
CA ARG A 570 -23.26 -21.23 -4.95
C ARG A 570 -21.84 -21.68 -4.59
N ARG A 571 -21.06 -20.80 -3.95
CA ARG A 571 -19.65 -21.04 -3.63
C ARG A 571 -19.35 -20.55 -2.21
N VAL A 572 -18.60 -21.35 -1.47
CA VAL A 572 -18.05 -21.00 -0.16
C VAL A 572 -16.54 -21.15 -0.22
N VAL A 573 -15.83 -20.14 0.23
CA VAL A 573 -14.37 -20.13 0.29
C VAL A 573 -13.93 -19.93 1.73
N LEU A 574 -13.13 -20.87 2.23
CA LEU A 574 -12.41 -20.71 3.50
C LEU A 574 -10.97 -20.31 3.17
N ALA A 575 -10.64 -19.03 3.32
CA ALA A 575 -9.32 -18.48 3.02
C ALA A 575 -8.62 -18.04 4.30
N GLY A 576 -7.32 -18.32 4.43
CA GLY A 576 -6.53 -17.88 5.58
C GLY A 576 -5.10 -17.54 5.19
N HIS A 577 -4.52 -16.51 5.82
CA HIS A 577 -3.14 -16.08 5.58
C HIS A 577 -2.28 -16.28 6.83
N SER A 578 -1.02 -16.69 6.67
CA SER A 578 -0.07 -16.93 7.77
C SER A 578 -0.54 -18.06 8.69
N SER A 579 -0.69 -17.85 10.00
CA SER A 579 -1.37 -18.81 10.89
C SER A 579 -2.81 -19.11 10.49
N GLY A 580 -3.46 -18.23 9.72
CA GLY A 580 -4.74 -18.52 9.10
C GLY A 580 -4.61 -19.57 7.99
N GLY A 581 -3.55 -19.50 7.18
CA GLY A 581 -3.28 -20.49 6.16
C GLY A 581 -2.96 -21.87 6.75
N GLN A 582 -2.26 -21.87 7.88
CA GLN A 582 -1.99 -23.07 8.68
C GLN A 582 -3.28 -23.79 9.11
N ILE A 583 -4.21 -23.09 9.78
CA ILE A 583 -5.45 -23.71 10.23
C ILE A 583 -6.31 -24.15 9.05
N VAL A 584 -6.37 -23.37 7.97
CA VAL A 584 -7.15 -23.72 6.77
C VAL A 584 -6.62 -25.00 6.12
N GLN A 585 -5.30 -25.14 5.99
CA GLN A 585 -4.69 -26.36 5.43
C GLN A 585 -4.96 -27.59 6.31
N ARG A 586 -4.82 -27.46 7.64
CA ARG A 586 -5.03 -28.57 8.57
C ARG A 586 -6.49 -28.93 8.76
N HIS A 587 -7.37 -27.92 8.76
CA HIS A 587 -8.82 -28.09 8.78
C HIS A 587 -9.28 -28.83 7.54
N ALA A 588 -8.76 -28.50 6.35
CA ALA A 588 -9.09 -29.24 5.13
C ALA A 588 -8.79 -30.75 5.26
N ILE A 589 -7.74 -31.15 5.99
CA ILE A 589 -7.42 -32.58 6.23
C ILE A 589 -8.52 -33.25 7.07
N PHE A 590 -8.93 -32.62 8.17
CA PHE A 590 -9.74 -33.26 9.22
C PHE A 590 -11.20 -32.80 9.30
N SER A 591 -11.61 -31.85 8.47
CA SER A 591 -13.00 -31.34 8.44
C SER A 591 -13.98 -32.48 8.28
N ARG A 592 -15.03 -32.47 9.11
CA ARG A 592 -16.10 -33.48 9.08
C ARG A 592 -17.16 -33.16 8.02
N VAL A 593 -17.16 -31.93 7.50
CA VAL A 593 -18.04 -31.49 6.41
C VAL A 593 -17.61 -32.20 5.12
N PRO A 594 -18.41 -33.12 4.56
CA PRO A 594 -17.99 -33.90 3.40
C PRO A 594 -17.77 -32.98 2.18
N PRO A 595 -16.80 -33.29 1.29
CA PRO A 595 -16.55 -32.48 0.10
C PRO A 595 -17.74 -32.51 -0.88
N ARG A 596 -18.48 -33.63 -0.94
CA ARG A 596 -19.72 -33.80 -1.71
C ARG A 596 -20.64 -34.85 -1.07
N PRO A 597 -21.97 -34.76 -1.30
CA PRO A 597 -22.67 -33.62 -1.88
C PRO A 597 -22.84 -32.49 -0.85
N GLN A 598 -22.61 -31.25 -1.29
CA GLN A 598 -22.92 -30.03 -0.54
C GLN A 598 -23.84 -29.17 -1.41
N PRO A 599 -24.70 -28.32 -0.83
CA PRO A 599 -25.59 -27.46 -1.62
C PRO A 599 -24.86 -26.30 -2.33
N PHE A 600 -23.55 -26.18 -2.11
CA PHE A 600 -22.61 -25.25 -2.75
C PHE A 600 -21.24 -25.91 -2.94
N ALA A 601 -20.41 -25.34 -3.81
CA ALA A 601 -19.01 -25.73 -3.92
C ALA A 601 -18.18 -25.13 -2.77
N VAL A 602 -17.27 -25.91 -2.18
CA VAL A 602 -16.37 -25.46 -1.10
C VAL A 602 -14.93 -25.47 -1.58
N ARG A 603 -14.23 -24.35 -1.42
CA ARG A 603 -12.79 -24.22 -1.68
C ARG A 603 -12.04 -23.76 -0.43
N HIS A 604 -10.86 -24.30 -0.23
CA HIS A 604 -9.92 -23.86 0.81
C HIS A 604 -8.78 -23.09 0.15
N VAL A 605 -8.42 -21.93 0.69
CA VAL A 605 -7.27 -21.14 0.20
C VAL A 605 -6.29 -20.93 1.35
N ALA A 606 -5.21 -21.69 1.35
CA ALA A 606 -4.15 -21.59 2.35
C ALA A 606 -3.03 -20.67 1.83
N ALA A 607 -2.97 -19.45 2.36
CA ALA A 607 -2.03 -18.42 1.94
C ALA A 607 -0.84 -18.25 2.90
N ASN A 608 0.38 -18.36 2.37
CA ASN A 608 1.63 -18.18 3.12
C ASN A 608 1.72 -18.86 4.52
N PRO A 609 1.30 -20.12 4.72
CA PRO A 609 1.56 -20.81 5.99
C PRO A 609 3.04 -20.87 6.34
N SER A 610 3.39 -20.66 7.61
CA SER A 610 4.74 -20.97 8.11
C SER A 610 4.98 -22.46 8.26
N SER A 611 3.94 -23.29 8.40
CA SER A 611 4.08 -24.73 8.60
C SER A 611 2.90 -25.48 7.95
N TYR A 612 3.12 -26.74 7.60
CA TYR A 612 2.12 -27.61 6.95
C TYR A 612 2.11 -28.96 7.66
N ALA A 613 0.95 -29.64 7.69
CA ALA A 613 0.89 -31.03 8.14
C ALA A 613 1.19 -31.98 6.97
N TYR A 614 2.36 -32.63 7.03
CA TYR A 614 2.83 -33.63 6.07
C TYR A 614 2.17 -35.00 6.32
N PHE A 615 1.92 -35.76 5.25
CA PHE A 615 1.24 -37.07 5.35
C PHE A 615 2.16 -38.25 5.68
N GLY A 616 3.46 -38.00 5.70
CA GLY A 616 4.48 -39.00 5.96
C GLY A 616 5.79 -38.37 6.44
N PRO A 617 6.71 -39.20 6.93
CA PRO A 617 7.96 -38.77 7.56
C PRO A 617 8.99 -38.21 6.56
N GLU A 618 8.74 -38.27 5.27
CA GLU A 618 9.69 -37.79 4.26
C GLU A 618 9.68 -36.26 4.14
N ARG A 619 10.87 -35.68 3.91
CA ARG A 619 11.07 -34.25 3.63
C ARG A 619 11.94 -34.12 2.38
N TRP A 620 11.78 -33.03 1.63
CA TRP A 620 12.57 -32.80 0.42
C TRP A 620 14.02 -32.49 0.77
N ARG A 621 14.96 -33.29 0.26
CA ARG A 621 16.41 -33.11 0.45
C ARG A 621 17.15 -33.45 -0.82
N GLY A 622 18.03 -32.54 -1.27
CA GLY A 622 18.84 -32.76 -2.48
C GLY A 622 18.00 -33.06 -3.71
N GLY A 623 16.83 -32.42 -3.85
CA GLY A 623 15.94 -32.61 -5.00
C GLY A 623 15.13 -33.91 -5.01
N ARG A 624 15.09 -34.68 -3.91
CA ARG A 624 14.24 -35.87 -3.77
C ARG A 624 13.51 -35.91 -2.42
N LEU A 625 12.37 -36.59 -2.38
CA LEU A 625 11.65 -36.88 -1.15
C LEU A 625 12.31 -38.08 -0.44
N ALA A 626 12.74 -37.90 0.80
CA ALA A 626 13.39 -38.96 1.60
C ALA A 626 13.25 -38.70 3.10
N LEU A 627 13.49 -39.72 3.92
CA LEU A 627 13.62 -39.54 5.37
C LEU A 627 14.75 -38.56 5.70
N PRO A 628 14.57 -37.66 6.69
CA PRO A 628 15.68 -36.89 7.24
C PRO A 628 16.80 -37.83 7.75
N ASP A 629 18.05 -37.37 7.68
CA ASP A 629 19.18 -38.19 8.12
C ASP A 629 19.08 -38.50 9.63
N ALA A 630 19.83 -39.50 10.06
CA ALA A 630 19.80 -39.95 11.45
C ALA A 630 20.08 -38.79 12.43
N ALA A 631 21.01 -37.90 12.10
CA ALA A 631 21.34 -36.75 12.94
C ALA A 631 20.18 -35.74 13.02
N ALA A 632 19.49 -35.47 11.91
CA ALA A 632 18.31 -34.60 11.86
C ALA A 632 17.13 -35.19 12.64
N ARG A 633 16.90 -36.51 12.54
CA ARG A 633 15.84 -37.19 13.31
C ARG A 633 16.13 -37.21 14.81
N VAL A 634 17.40 -37.32 15.20
CA VAL A 634 17.81 -37.19 16.61
C VAL A 634 17.65 -35.74 17.11
N ARG A 635 17.97 -34.73 16.29
CA ARG A 635 17.80 -33.32 16.66
C ARG A 635 16.34 -32.88 16.71
N CYS A 636 15.51 -33.40 15.81
CA CYS A 636 14.10 -33.04 15.68
C CYS A 636 13.20 -34.29 15.84
N PRO A 637 13.11 -34.91 17.03
CA PRO A 637 12.39 -36.18 17.19
C PRO A 637 10.87 -36.07 16.89
N ASP A 638 10.29 -34.88 17.11
CA ASP A 638 8.85 -34.62 16.94
C ASP A 638 8.50 -34.04 15.56
N TYR A 639 9.40 -34.04 14.57
CA TYR A 639 9.17 -33.40 13.27
C TYR A 639 8.02 -33.97 12.43
N ASP A 640 7.59 -35.19 12.74
CA ASP A 640 6.46 -35.87 12.11
C ASP A 640 5.25 -36.03 13.06
N SER A 641 5.37 -35.51 14.28
CA SER A 641 4.25 -35.34 15.20
C SER A 641 3.40 -34.15 14.77
N TRP A 642 2.16 -34.11 15.25
CA TRP A 642 1.30 -32.95 15.08
C TRP A 642 2.00 -31.70 15.61
N HIS A 643 2.04 -30.57 14.90
CA HIS A 643 1.24 -30.19 13.73
C HIS A 643 1.98 -30.25 12.39
N TRP A 644 3.20 -30.79 12.39
CA TRP A 644 4.09 -30.90 11.21
C TRP A 644 3.90 -32.18 10.42
N GLY A 645 3.43 -33.23 11.09
CA GLY A 645 3.05 -34.50 10.48
C GLY A 645 1.84 -35.11 11.16
N LEU A 646 1.50 -36.33 10.75
CA LEU A 646 0.32 -37.06 11.21
C LEU A 646 0.66 -38.30 12.05
N ALA A 647 1.93 -38.51 12.41
CA ALA A 647 2.38 -39.74 13.05
C ALA A 647 1.90 -39.88 14.51
N SER A 648 1.80 -38.78 15.25
CA SER A 648 1.40 -38.79 16.66
C SER A 648 0.87 -37.44 17.15
N ARG A 649 0.35 -37.40 18.39
CA ARG A 649 -0.16 -36.20 19.09
C ARG A 649 -1.26 -35.43 18.35
N LEU A 650 -2.07 -36.12 17.55
CA LEU A 650 -3.25 -35.52 16.92
C LEU A 650 -4.19 -34.95 18.00
N PRO A 651 -4.79 -33.75 17.77
CA PRO A 651 -5.75 -33.17 18.70
C PRO A 651 -7.01 -34.06 18.77
N PRO A 652 -7.80 -34.02 19.87
CA PRO A 652 -8.96 -34.88 20.05
C PRO A 652 -9.91 -34.93 18.85
N PHE A 653 -10.17 -33.77 18.22
CA PHE A 653 -11.00 -33.68 17.02
C PHE A 653 -10.47 -34.52 15.84
N ALA A 654 -9.16 -34.46 15.59
CA ALA A 654 -8.49 -35.19 14.50
C ALA A 654 -8.30 -36.68 14.86
N ALA A 655 -7.93 -36.98 16.10
CA ALA A 655 -7.75 -38.34 16.60
C ALA A 655 -9.07 -39.14 16.59
N SER A 656 -10.21 -38.45 16.76
CA SER A 656 -11.56 -39.05 16.71
C SER A 656 -12.21 -39.06 15.32
N THR A 657 -11.43 -38.80 14.25
CA THR A 657 -11.96 -38.80 12.89
C THR A 657 -12.52 -40.18 12.53
N PRO A 658 -13.80 -40.28 12.09
CA PRO A 658 -14.37 -41.55 11.65
C PRO A 658 -13.54 -42.18 10.52
N GLY A 659 -13.16 -43.45 10.67
CA GLY A 659 -12.28 -44.15 9.72
C GLY A 659 -10.79 -43.79 9.85
N GLY A 660 -10.41 -42.93 10.80
CA GLY A 660 -9.03 -42.56 11.11
C GLY A 660 -8.37 -41.68 10.04
N THR A 661 -7.05 -41.50 10.17
CA THR A 661 -6.25 -40.60 9.31
C THR A 661 -6.35 -40.94 7.83
N ASN A 662 -6.41 -42.23 7.45
CA ASN A 662 -6.50 -42.63 6.04
C ASN A 662 -7.83 -42.21 5.39
N ALA A 663 -8.94 -42.28 6.13
CA ALA A 663 -10.22 -41.77 5.66
C ALA A 663 -10.18 -40.24 5.51
N ALA A 664 -9.55 -39.54 6.45
CA ALA A 664 -9.32 -38.10 6.39
C ALA A 664 -8.54 -37.69 5.13
N LEU A 665 -7.45 -38.40 4.82
CA LEU A 665 -6.64 -38.16 3.61
C LEU A 665 -7.40 -38.44 2.30
N THR A 666 -8.27 -39.45 2.30
CA THR A 666 -9.14 -39.74 1.14
C THR A 666 -10.10 -38.57 0.88
N LEU A 667 -10.73 -38.03 1.93
CA LEU A 667 -11.59 -36.86 1.82
C LEU A 667 -10.81 -35.61 1.41
N PHE A 668 -9.63 -35.41 1.98
CA PHE A 668 -8.74 -34.30 1.67
C PHE A 668 -8.35 -34.25 0.19
N ALA A 669 -8.01 -35.40 -0.40
CA ALA A 669 -7.70 -35.50 -1.82
C ALA A 669 -8.87 -35.08 -2.73
N ALA A 670 -10.10 -35.29 -2.27
CA ALA A 670 -11.32 -34.93 -2.99
C ALA A 670 -11.76 -33.46 -2.78
N ARG A 671 -11.12 -32.71 -1.87
CA ARG A 671 -11.43 -31.29 -1.63
C ARG A 671 -10.74 -30.39 -2.65
N ASP A 672 -11.36 -29.24 -2.92
CA ASP A 672 -10.71 -28.15 -3.64
C ASP A 672 -9.87 -27.32 -2.65
N VAL A 673 -8.55 -27.34 -2.83
CA VAL A 673 -7.59 -26.59 -2.03
C VAL A 673 -6.64 -25.85 -2.97
N VAL A 674 -6.42 -24.56 -2.69
CA VAL A 674 -5.47 -23.70 -3.37
C VAL A 674 -4.40 -23.26 -2.37
N TYR A 675 -3.14 -23.51 -2.69
CA TYR A 675 -1.98 -22.98 -1.97
C TYR A 675 -1.56 -21.67 -2.62
N LEU A 676 -1.86 -20.54 -1.99
CA LEU A 676 -1.57 -19.22 -2.52
C LEU A 676 -0.26 -18.69 -1.87
N GLN A 677 0.79 -18.48 -2.65
CA GLN A 677 2.12 -18.12 -2.10
C GLN A 677 2.60 -16.78 -2.64
N GLY A 678 3.04 -15.89 -1.76
CA GLY A 678 3.72 -14.65 -2.17
C GLY A 678 5.11 -14.96 -2.74
N ARG A 679 5.41 -14.51 -3.96
CA ARG A 679 6.72 -14.74 -4.59
C ARG A 679 7.88 -14.06 -3.85
N ASN A 680 7.57 -13.02 -3.08
CA ASN A 680 8.53 -12.30 -2.25
C ASN A 680 8.39 -12.65 -0.76
N ASP A 681 7.62 -13.69 -0.39
CA ASP A 681 7.61 -14.23 0.97
C ASP A 681 8.81 -15.16 1.20
N THR A 682 9.97 -14.52 1.03
CA THR A 682 11.32 -15.07 1.08
C THR A 682 12.10 -14.40 2.21
N CYS A 683 13.36 -14.79 2.39
CA CYS A 683 14.27 -14.13 3.32
C CYS A 683 15.50 -13.66 2.54
N ASP A 684 15.97 -12.45 2.84
CA ASP A 684 17.02 -11.77 2.05
C ASP A 684 18.45 -12.30 2.30
N CYS A 685 18.62 -13.37 3.07
CA CYS A 685 19.95 -13.82 3.47
C CYS A 685 20.33 -15.23 3.02
N ASN A 686 21.62 -15.34 2.72
CA ASN A 686 22.29 -16.55 2.30
C ASN A 686 22.55 -17.46 3.53
N PRO A 687 22.16 -18.76 3.49
CA PRO A 687 22.35 -19.73 4.58
C PRO A 687 23.80 -19.94 5.05
N THR A 688 24.82 -19.48 4.31
CA THR A 688 26.23 -19.64 4.72
C THR A 688 26.70 -18.57 5.69
N THR A 689 25.91 -17.52 5.92
CA THR A 689 26.29 -16.41 6.81
C THR A 689 25.87 -16.73 8.24
N ALA A 690 26.84 -16.99 9.12
CA ALA A 690 26.57 -17.19 10.55
C ALA A 690 25.89 -15.96 11.16
N GLY A 691 24.79 -16.16 11.88
CA GLY A 691 24.03 -15.09 12.53
C GLY A 691 22.84 -14.54 11.73
N CYS A 692 22.57 -15.03 10.51
CA CYS A 692 21.33 -14.65 9.83
C CYS A 692 20.13 -15.51 10.27
N GLY A 693 19.19 -14.92 11.00
CA GLY A 693 17.87 -15.48 11.25
C GLY A 693 16.83 -14.87 10.30
N CYS A 694 15.95 -15.68 9.72
CA CYS A 694 14.81 -15.14 9.00
C CYS A 694 13.74 -14.68 9.98
N LEU A 695 13.72 -13.38 10.29
CA LEU A 695 12.76 -12.76 11.20
C LEU A 695 11.48 -12.27 10.49
N SER A 696 11.20 -12.77 9.28
CA SER A 696 10.03 -12.32 8.50
C SER A 696 8.73 -12.63 9.23
N HIS A 697 8.09 -11.60 9.81
CA HIS A 697 6.71 -11.62 10.28
C HIS A 697 6.34 -12.84 11.15
N GLY A 698 7.17 -13.13 12.15
CA GLY A 698 6.93 -14.26 13.06
C GLY A 698 6.98 -15.63 12.38
N LEU A 699 7.86 -15.82 11.40
CA LEU A 699 8.16 -17.14 10.82
C LEU A 699 8.53 -18.12 11.93
N GLU A 700 7.86 -19.27 11.97
CA GLU A 700 8.19 -20.35 12.91
C GLU A 700 9.52 -20.99 12.48
N THR A 701 10.50 -21.06 13.39
CA THR A 701 11.86 -21.57 13.12
C THR A 701 12.24 -22.69 14.08
N THR A 702 11.28 -23.51 14.52
CA THR A 702 11.60 -24.71 15.31
C THR A 702 12.39 -25.70 14.46
N CYS A 703 13.01 -26.69 15.11
CA CYS A 703 13.75 -27.76 14.43
C CYS A 703 12.92 -28.43 13.33
N ALA A 704 11.64 -28.69 13.62
CA ALA A 704 10.70 -29.30 12.67
C ALA A 704 10.31 -28.36 11.52
N ASP A 705 10.19 -27.05 11.79
CA ASP A 705 9.90 -26.05 10.78
C ASP A 705 10.99 -25.96 9.71
N GLU A 706 12.25 -25.97 10.13
CA GLU A 706 13.40 -25.89 9.24
C GLU A 706 13.54 -27.12 8.33
N LEU A 707 12.97 -28.26 8.72
CA LEU A 707 12.93 -29.46 7.86
C LEU A 707 11.94 -29.33 6.70
N MET A 708 11.01 -28.37 6.73
CA MET A 708 10.07 -28.10 5.63
C MET A 708 10.63 -27.07 4.63
N GLY A 709 11.70 -26.38 4.97
CA GLY A 709 12.29 -25.30 4.16
C GLY A 709 12.55 -24.04 4.97
N ARG A 710 13.29 -23.10 4.38
CA ARG A 710 13.85 -21.94 5.10
C ARG A 710 12.88 -20.76 5.23
N PHE A 711 11.91 -20.68 4.33
CA PHE A 711 10.95 -19.57 4.23
C PHE A 711 9.63 -20.04 3.64
N ARG A 712 8.57 -19.26 3.79
CA ARG A 712 7.19 -19.66 3.50
C ARG A 712 6.99 -20.11 2.05
N LEU A 713 7.51 -19.35 1.08
CA LEU A 713 7.44 -19.74 -0.33
C LEU A 713 8.10 -21.11 -0.59
N MET A 714 9.29 -21.36 -0.01
CA MET A 714 9.96 -22.66 -0.13
C MET A 714 9.16 -23.76 0.55
N ARG A 715 8.67 -23.53 1.77
CA ARG A 715 7.84 -24.50 2.51
C ARG A 715 6.59 -24.87 1.73
N GLY A 716 5.90 -23.88 1.15
CA GLY A 716 4.75 -24.09 0.28
C GLY A 716 5.11 -24.98 -0.93
N ARG A 717 6.11 -24.58 -1.72
CA ARG A 717 6.55 -25.35 -2.90
C ARG A 717 6.91 -26.80 -2.57
N LEU A 718 7.68 -27.01 -1.50
CA LEU A 718 8.11 -28.34 -1.08
C LEU A 718 6.95 -29.19 -0.57
N TYR A 719 6.02 -28.59 0.18
CA TYR A 719 4.81 -29.27 0.62
C TYR A 719 3.92 -29.66 -0.57
N TYR A 720 3.68 -28.75 -1.52
CA TYR A 720 2.89 -29.06 -2.71
C TYR A 720 3.53 -30.15 -3.59
N ALA A 721 4.85 -30.14 -3.72
CA ALA A 721 5.57 -31.22 -4.41
C ALA A 721 5.42 -32.57 -3.69
N GLN A 722 5.41 -32.57 -2.34
CA GLN A 722 5.14 -33.78 -1.56
C GLN A 722 3.69 -34.27 -1.76
N LEU A 723 2.73 -33.35 -1.76
CA LEU A 723 1.31 -33.64 -2.00
C LEU A 723 1.12 -34.36 -3.35
N GLN A 724 1.72 -33.85 -4.42
CA GLN A 724 1.65 -34.49 -5.74
C GLN A 724 2.28 -35.89 -5.73
N ALA A 725 3.43 -36.04 -5.09
CA ALA A 725 4.12 -37.33 -5.00
C ALA A 725 3.32 -38.36 -4.18
N HIS A 726 2.64 -37.94 -3.11
CA HIS A 726 1.88 -38.82 -2.24
C HIS A 726 0.62 -39.38 -2.91
N PHE A 727 -0.18 -38.51 -3.55
CA PHE A 727 -1.43 -38.95 -4.18
C PHE A 727 -1.25 -39.49 -5.60
N ASN A 728 -0.17 -39.09 -6.29
CA ASN A 728 0.15 -39.53 -7.65
C ASN A 728 -1.08 -39.56 -8.60
N ALA A 729 -1.92 -38.52 -8.51
CA ALA A 729 -3.20 -38.46 -9.21
C ALA A 729 -3.11 -37.70 -10.55
N SER A 730 -3.99 -38.05 -11.49
CA SER A 730 -4.22 -37.29 -12.72
C SER A 730 -5.74 -37.06 -12.90
N PRO A 731 -6.24 -35.82 -12.87
CA PRO A 731 -5.49 -34.56 -12.71
C PRO A 731 -4.84 -34.43 -11.33
N ALA A 732 -3.90 -33.49 -11.22
CA ALA A 732 -3.19 -33.17 -9.98
C ALA A 732 -4.16 -32.90 -8.82
N VAL A 733 -3.78 -33.34 -7.61
CA VAL A 733 -4.53 -33.03 -6.38
C VAL A 733 -4.25 -31.58 -6.00
N HIS A 734 -5.30 -30.77 -5.84
CA HIS A 734 -5.20 -29.36 -5.44
C HIS A 734 -4.46 -28.50 -6.46
N SER A 735 -4.28 -27.21 -6.16
CA SER A 735 -3.52 -26.29 -7.01
C SER A 735 -2.62 -25.38 -6.19
N MET A 736 -1.55 -24.87 -6.82
CA MET A 736 -0.69 -23.85 -6.24
C MET A 736 -0.64 -22.64 -7.18
N VAL A 737 -0.79 -21.46 -6.60
CA VAL A 737 -0.72 -20.18 -7.32
C VAL A 737 0.26 -19.28 -6.59
N GLU A 738 1.20 -18.70 -7.34
CA GLU A 738 2.16 -17.74 -6.79
C GLU A 738 1.81 -16.32 -7.20
N VAL A 739 1.76 -15.41 -6.23
CA VAL A 739 1.42 -14.00 -6.42
C VAL A 739 2.71 -13.21 -6.64
N PRO A 740 2.92 -12.59 -7.81
CA PRO A 740 4.12 -11.81 -8.08
C PRO A 740 4.18 -10.57 -7.18
N ASN A 741 5.40 -10.18 -6.78
CA ASN A 741 5.70 -8.95 -6.03
C ASN A 741 5.01 -8.83 -4.65
N VAL A 742 4.42 -9.89 -4.12
CA VAL A 742 3.79 -9.90 -2.79
C VAL A 742 4.64 -10.72 -1.81
N GLY A 743 4.90 -10.12 -0.65
CA GLY A 743 5.56 -10.73 0.50
C GLY A 743 4.57 -11.41 1.44
N HIS A 744 4.69 -11.13 2.75
CA HIS A 744 3.86 -11.72 3.80
C HIS A 744 2.68 -10.82 4.22
N ASP A 745 1.84 -10.40 3.26
CA ASP A 745 0.75 -9.46 3.51
C ASP A 745 -0.61 -10.00 3.01
N HIS A 746 -1.53 -10.20 3.94
CA HIS A 746 -2.86 -10.73 3.63
C HIS A 746 -3.67 -9.84 2.67
N THR A 747 -3.61 -8.52 2.80
CA THR A 747 -4.37 -7.59 1.95
C THR A 747 -3.89 -7.66 0.52
N LEU A 748 -2.57 -7.61 0.30
CA LEU A 748 -1.98 -7.75 -1.04
C LEU A 748 -2.25 -9.13 -1.64
N MET A 749 -2.22 -10.20 -0.83
CA MET A 749 -2.56 -11.54 -1.30
C MET A 749 -4.01 -11.61 -1.78
N TRP A 750 -4.98 -11.11 -1.01
CA TRP A 750 -6.41 -11.16 -1.34
C TRP A 750 -6.82 -10.26 -2.51
N GLN A 751 -6.20 -9.09 -2.63
CA GLN A 751 -6.56 -8.06 -3.63
C GLN A 751 -5.75 -8.17 -4.93
N SER A 752 -4.70 -9.00 -4.96
CA SER A 752 -4.01 -9.35 -6.20
C SER A 752 -4.93 -10.04 -7.20
N THR A 753 -4.63 -9.94 -8.49
CA THR A 753 -5.36 -10.67 -9.54
C THR A 753 -5.46 -12.17 -9.24
N GLN A 754 -4.35 -12.79 -8.85
CA GLN A 754 -4.27 -14.21 -8.49
C GLN A 754 -5.14 -14.55 -7.27
N GLY A 755 -5.16 -13.68 -6.26
CA GLY A 755 -6.02 -13.84 -5.07
C GLY A 755 -7.50 -13.74 -5.41
N LEU A 756 -7.89 -12.72 -6.19
CA LEU A 756 -9.25 -12.54 -6.66
C LEU A 756 -9.71 -13.73 -7.51
N ASP A 757 -8.84 -14.27 -8.36
CA ASP A 757 -9.14 -15.45 -9.17
C ASP A 757 -9.29 -16.70 -8.30
N ALA A 758 -8.37 -16.94 -7.37
CA ALA A 758 -8.41 -18.08 -6.46
C ALA A 758 -9.66 -18.07 -5.55
N ILE A 759 -10.10 -16.89 -5.10
CA ILE A 759 -11.21 -16.73 -4.14
C ILE A 759 -12.56 -16.57 -4.84
N PHE A 760 -12.66 -15.76 -5.90
CA PHE A 760 -13.97 -15.33 -6.42
C PHE A 760 -14.28 -15.75 -7.87
N ARG A 761 -13.28 -16.09 -8.70
CA ARG A 761 -13.46 -16.33 -10.15
C ARG A 761 -13.10 -17.75 -10.57
N TRP A 762 -13.63 -18.73 -9.85
CA TRP A 762 -13.49 -20.15 -10.11
C TRP A 762 -14.81 -20.87 -10.29
#